data_AF-A0A842KM28-F1
#
_entry.id   AF-A0A842KM28-F1
#
_cell.length_a   1.000
_cell.length_b   1.000
_cell.length_c   1.000
_cell.angle_alpha   90.00
_cell.angle_beta   90.00
_cell.angle_gamma   90.00
#
_symmetry.space_group_name_H-M   'P 1'
#
loop_
_entity.id
_entity.type
_entity.pdbx_description
1 polymer ?
#
loop_
_entity_poly.entity_id
_entity_poly.type
_entity_poly.pdbx_seq_one_letter_code
_entity_poly.pdbx_strand_id
1 'polypeptide(L)'
;MAIKSFIKLLYISTIVLLMAGSAHALTGSGGGEWEYSSSLYIQENSGRDLYSYQVNILLNSSNFDFTKADSQGKDIRFEALGKQLDYWIDYWDQNSKTASVWVKVPLLKANSLSEIKMYYGNPNATDMSNGASTFELFDDFTSSRLEFGTWESETNGGGQIGFGSGVCNLIVPAKHPNGFAVLKSKKEFPINSSFVVKRKKVTTGADIRGPILQQGFVDARSETRNWILMHTELNNETLVTWSIKNERNNIRYNPWDLSDVNIPNNVWYISETAWYQEGDEINKVAWFKNGMRDARMNVVSTEEKPYIPASNMKVFLKSNTYVDGSPNTGYMATDYAFVRKYVSPEPTVTFSAMKSEEKIEEEIEVIAAPQLVLPEGKVLSIRYFDAEEYDDAILSQLNATGVNMVFLMTTEDTIWKSERFIKTAHRNNMKVYAMLFIPEGSDATSGKDQLISTVRAILDYNTKSLADFDGIDITLDPCTEAIEQTCRDNMLLLEEIRQITTNKIPVVVDVPLAYDRGELANFSDKVDLFVFLTYDRQNQLNSASSIADTLAAKMGEIRATNNKAMIDVMVKNLPSENATISELIGNIYTYYGDDPAFTGIVMTLKSDYSKMLPLTEDVSSHDESQKKRIPGFGIISVIVGLIILSQLKKRQ
;
A
#
# COMPACT_ATOMS: atom_id res chain seq x y z
N MET A 1 17.57 40.07 61.78
CA MET A 1 16.77 40.25 60.53
C MET A 1 17.61 39.77 59.34
N ALA A 2 17.86 38.45 59.23
CA ALA A 2 18.68 37.91 58.13
C ALA A 2 18.39 36.42 57.79
N ILE A 3 17.34 35.80 58.37
CA ILE A 3 17.04 34.37 58.18
C ILE A 3 15.71 34.13 57.45
N LYS A 4 14.93 35.19 57.18
CA LYS A 4 13.68 35.09 56.41
C LYS A 4 13.84 35.35 54.89
N SER A 5 15.04 35.70 54.42
CA SER A 5 15.28 36.03 53.00
C SER A 5 15.89 34.89 52.18
N PHE A 6 16.42 33.84 52.80
CA PHE A 6 17.05 32.71 52.08
C PHE A 6 16.05 31.62 51.65
N ILE A 7 14.92 31.48 52.35
CA ILE A 7 13.89 30.49 52.02
C ILE A 7 13.03 30.92 50.81
N LYS A 8 12.96 32.22 50.52
CA LYS A 8 12.33 32.71 49.27
C LYS A 8 13.22 32.56 48.03
N LEU A 9 14.54 32.51 48.19
CA LEU A 9 15.46 32.34 47.05
C LEU A 9 15.59 30.87 46.62
N LEU A 10 15.45 29.93 47.56
CA LEU A 10 15.45 28.49 47.24
C LEU A 10 14.14 28.03 46.58
N TYR A 11 13.01 28.68 46.87
CA TYR A 11 11.74 28.40 46.17
C TYR A 11 11.65 29.00 44.76
N ILE A 12 12.45 30.03 44.45
CA ILE A 12 12.49 30.64 43.11
C ILE A 12 13.51 29.93 42.19
N SER A 13 14.52 29.26 42.76
CA SER A 13 15.47 28.45 41.97
C SER A 13 14.99 27.02 41.68
N THR A 14 13.92 26.54 42.35
CA THR A 14 13.36 25.20 42.11
C THR A 14 12.10 25.22 41.23
N ILE A 15 11.64 26.41 40.82
CA ILE A 15 10.52 26.62 39.87
C ILE A 15 11.00 27.03 38.47
N VAL A 16 12.32 27.11 38.25
CA VAL A 16 12.92 27.44 36.94
C VAL A 16 13.62 26.23 36.29
N LEU A 17 13.50 25.03 36.86
CA LEU A 17 14.10 23.79 36.31
C LEU A 17 13.08 22.69 35.96
N LEU A 18 11.86 23.09 35.58
CA LEU A 18 10.79 22.16 35.16
C LEU A 18 10.02 22.66 33.92
N MET A 19 10.65 23.50 33.10
CA MET A 19 10.12 23.96 31.82
C MET A 19 11.12 23.58 30.71
N ALA A 20 11.36 22.28 30.56
CA ALA A 20 11.79 21.68 29.31
C ALA A 20 10.69 20.69 28.91
N GLY A 21 9.47 21.22 28.77
CA GLY A 21 8.34 20.47 28.24
C GLY A 21 8.62 20.19 26.78
N SER A 22 8.89 18.93 26.47
CA SER A 22 9.07 18.46 25.10
C SER A 22 7.72 18.58 24.38
N ALA A 23 7.64 19.44 23.35
CA ALA A 23 6.50 19.50 22.48
C ALA A 23 6.17 18.12 21.91
N HIS A 24 4.91 17.69 22.07
CA HIS A 24 4.43 16.50 21.40
C HIS A 24 4.02 16.87 19.98
N ALA A 25 4.90 16.54 19.05
CA ALA A 25 4.73 16.73 17.63
C ALA A 25 3.72 15.74 17.04
N LEU A 26 3.04 16.14 15.97
CA LEU A 26 2.27 15.26 15.10
C LEU A 26 3.07 14.00 14.77
N THR A 27 2.43 12.83 14.79
CA THR A 27 3.04 11.49 14.83
C THR A 27 3.76 11.04 13.54
N GLY A 28 4.33 11.98 12.78
CA GLY A 28 5.24 11.75 11.65
C GLY A 28 6.24 12.89 11.47
N SER A 29 6.69 13.52 12.56
CA SER A 29 7.38 14.81 12.52
C SER A 29 8.86 14.79 12.13
N GLY A 30 9.52 13.63 12.05
CA GLY A 30 10.99 13.60 11.99
C GLY A 30 11.66 14.27 13.22
N GLY A 31 10.92 14.49 14.31
CA GLY A 31 11.34 15.29 15.47
C GLY A 31 10.98 16.79 15.33
N GLY A 32 11.17 17.58 16.40
CA GLY A 32 10.99 19.04 16.40
C GLY A 32 9.58 19.55 16.73
N GLU A 33 9.47 20.86 16.99
CA GLU A 33 8.21 21.56 17.17
C GLU A 33 7.67 22.07 15.83
N TRP A 34 6.35 22.14 15.68
CA TRP A 34 5.70 22.77 14.53
C TRP A 34 5.56 24.26 14.81
N GLU A 35 6.21 25.11 14.01
CA GLU A 35 6.18 26.56 14.25
C GLU A 35 4.82 27.18 13.93
N TYR A 36 4.07 26.61 13.00
CA TYR A 36 2.83 27.17 12.50
C TYR A 36 1.73 26.12 12.31
N SER A 37 0.48 26.55 12.43
CA SER A 37 -0.68 25.74 12.10
C SER A 37 -1.83 26.62 11.63
N SER A 38 -2.56 26.18 10.62
CA SER A 38 -3.73 26.89 10.10
C SER A 38 -4.95 25.96 10.03
N SER A 39 -6.10 26.46 10.49
CA SER A 39 -7.37 25.74 10.39
C SER A 39 -8.01 25.92 9.01
N LEU A 40 -8.44 24.79 8.46
CA LEU A 40 -9.19 24.63 7.23
C LEU A 40 -10.58 24.10 7.58
N TYR A 41 -11.60 24.59 6.89
CA TYR A 41 -12.95 24.08 7.05
C TYR A 41 -13.47 23.50 5.74
N ILE A 42 -13.95 22.26 5.81
CA ILE A 42 -14.53 21.53 4.69
C ILE A 42 -16.02 21.43 4.90
N GLN A 43 -16.79 22.08 4.03
CA GLN A 43 -18.24 21.97 3.99
C GLN A 43 -18.63 20.80 3.09
N GLU A 44 -19.31 19.80 3.64
CA GLU A 44 -19.98 18.75 2.86
C GLU A 44 -21.25 19.34 2.20
N ASN A 45 -21.42 19.15 0.88
CA ASN A 45 -22.48 19.79 0.09
C ASN A 45 -23.44 18.81 -0.61
N SER A 46 -23.12 17.51 -0.65
CA SER A 46 -23.91 16.48 -1.34
C SER A 46 -25.08 15.95 -0.51
N GLY A 47 -25.09 16.22 0.80
CA GLY A 47 -26.13 15.76 1.71
C GLY A 47 -26.01 14.29 2.09
N ARG A 48 -24.81 13.70 1.94
CA ARG A 48 -24.50 12.31 2.28
C ARG A 48 -23.24 12.25 3.12
N ASP A 49 -23.15 11.26 4.01
CA ASP A 49 -21.91 10.98 4.72
C ASP A 49 -20.85 10.46 3.74
N LEU A 50 -19.68 11.11 3.72
CA LEU A 50 -18.55 10.74 2.87
C LEU A 50 -17.45 10.14 3.75
N TYR A 51 -17.07 8.89 3.47
CA TYR A 51 -16.04 8.17 4.21
C TYR A 51 -14.75 8.08 3.42
N SER A 52 -13.61 8.34 4.06
CA SER A 52 -12.28 8.29 3.43
C SER A 52 -12.27 9.04 2.09
N TYR A 53 -12.78 10.26 2.08
CA TYR A 53 -13.00 11.07 0.88
C TYR A 53 -11.79 11.97 0.61
N GLN A 54 -11.31 12.01 -0.63
CA GLN A 54 -10.17 12.83 -1.03
C GLN A 54 -10.63 14.24 -1.38
N VAL A 55 -10.09 15.24 -0.67
CA VAL A 55 -10.38 16.67 -0.88
C VAL A 55 -9.12 17.37 -1.36
N ASN A 56 -9.23 18.15 -2.44
CA ASN A 56 -8.12 18.97 -2.93
C ASN A 56 -8.08 20.32 -2.19
N ILE A 57 -6.95 20.62 -1.58
CA ILE A 57 -6.66 21.87 -0.89
C ILE A 57 -5.74 22.68 -1.81
N LEU A 58 -6.26 23.82 -2.28
CA LEU A 58 -5.53 24.76 -3.11
C LEU A 58 -4.95 25.89 -2.24
N LEU A 59 -3.63 25.95 -2.17
CA LEU A 59 -2.90 26.98 -1.44
C LEU A 59 -2.41 28.05 -2.42
N ASN A 60 -2.51 29.31 -2.01
CA ASN A 60 -1.96 30.46 -2.71
C ASN A 60 -1.63 31.59 -1.74
N SER A 61 -1.02 32.68 -2.24
CA SER A 61 -0.59 33.81 -1.39
C SER A 61 -1.70 34.50 -0.59
N SER A 62 -2.99 34.29 -0.90
CA SER A 62 -4.10 34.85 -0.12
C SER A 62 -4.52 33.97 1.07
N ASN A 63 -4.12 32.70 1.11
CA ASN A 63 -4.53 31.76 2.16
C ASN A 63 -3.37 31.00 2.82
N PHE A 64 -2.14 31.10 2.30
CA PHE A 64 -0.96 30.44 2.86
C PHE A 64 0.32 31.26 2.65
N ASP A 65 1.19 31.27 3.66
CA ASP A 65 2.50 31.90 3.59
C ASP A 65 3.59 30.87 3.28
N PHE A 66 3.96 30.79 2.01
CA PHE A 66 4.98 29.86 1.50
C PHE A 66 6.39 30.09 2.04
N THR A 67 6.65 31.20 2.75
CA THR A 67 7.97 31.43 3.39
C THR A 67 8.15 30.68 4.70
N LYS A 68 7.05 30.17 5.26
CA LYS A 68 6.99 29.48 6.55
C LYS A 68 7.07 27.96 6.46
N ALA A 69 7.20 27.42 5.26
CA ALA A 69 7.28 25.99 5.01
C ALA A 69 8.46 25.69 4.07
N ASP A 70 8.86 24.43 4.04
CA ASP A 70 9.87 23.91 3.14
C ASP A 70 9.55 24.27 1.68
N SER A 71 10.61 24.49 0.90
CA SER A 71 10.51 24.90 -0.50
C SER A 71 9.79 23.90 -1.40
N GLN A 72 9.62 22.66 -0.96
CA GLN A 72 8.86 21.59 -1.63
C GLN A 72 7.66 21.12 -0.79
N GLY A 73 7.36 21.78 0.32
CA GLY A 73 6.22 21.44 1.19
C GLY A 73 6.37 20.13 1.97
N LYS A 74 7.60 19.61 2.11
CA LYS A 74 7.87 18.33 2.80
C LYS A 74 7.47 18.35 4.27
N ASP A 75 7.47 19.53 4.85
CA ASP A 75 7.10 19.83 6.22
C ASP A 75 5.64 20.29 6.33
N ILE A 76 4.70 19.69 5.60
CA ILE A 76 3.27 19.90 5.88
C ILE A 76 2.64 18.66 6.51
N ARG A 77 1.71 18.84 7.45
CA ARG A 77 0.91 17.74 8.01
C ARG A 77 -0.54 18.16 8.15
N PHE A 78 -1.44 17.23 7.90
CA PHE A 78 -2.87 17.44 8.10
C PHE A 78 -3.35 16.60 9.27
N GLU A 79 -4.20 17.16 10.11
CA GLU A 79 -4.81 16.49 11.24
C GLU A 79 -6.31 16.78 11.27
N ALA A 80 -7.11 15.76 11.56
CA ALA A 80 -8.48 15.94 11.98
C ALA A 80 -8.77 15.07 13.20
N LEU A 81 -9.43 15.64 14.21
CA LEU A 81 -9.84 14.93 15.43
C LEU A 81 -8.67 14.20 16.13
N GLY A 82 -7.49 14.81 16.20
CA GLY A 82 -6.31 14.21 16.82
C GLY A 82 -5.65 13.08 16.02
N LYS A 83 -6.04 12.87 14.75
CA LYS A 83 -5.43 11.88 13.85
C LYS A 83 -4.80 12.55 12.65
N GLN A 84 -3.54 12.22 12.38
CA GLN A 84 -2.85 12.62 11.15
C GLN A 84 -3.54 11.97 9.94
N LEU A 85 -3.68 12.74 8.87
CA LEU A 85 -4.34 12.33 7.63
C LEU A 85 -3.34 11.98 6.54
N ASP A 86 -3.68 10.98 5.73
CA ASP A 86 -2.98 10.71 4.47
C ASP A 86 -3.17 11.88 3.51
N TYR A 87 -2.10 12.29 2.86
CA TYR A 87 -2.13 13.35 1.86
C TYR A 87 -1.14 13.09 0.74
N TRP A 88 -1.33 13.77 -0.38
CA TRP A 88 -0.42 13.77 -1.52
C TRP A 88 -0.30 15.17 -2.10
N ILE A 89 0.93 15.63 -2.23
CA ILE A 89 1.29 16.90 -2.86
C ILE A 89 1.34 16.67 -4.38
N ASP A 90 0.38 17.23 -5.11
CA ASP A 90 0.36 17.22 -6.57
C ASP A 90 1.45 18.15 -7.12
N TYR A 91 1.48 19.36 -6.60
CA TYR A 91 2.57 20.29 -6.84
C TYR A 91 2.73 21.27 -5.68
N TRP A 92 3.97 21.73 -5.51
CA TRP A 92 4.32 22.80 -4.60
C TRP A 92 5.31 23.74 -5.27
N ASP A 93 4.91 24.99 -5.48
CA ASP A 93 5.75 26.01 -6.09
C ASP A 93 5.81 27.25 -5.20
N GLN A 94 6.91 27.35 -4.45
CA GLN A 94 7.21 28.47 -3.56
C GLN A 94 7.39 29.80 -4.33
N ASN A 95 7.83 29.77 -5.59
CA ASN A 95 8.09 30.97 -6.38
C ASN A 95 6.79 31.58 -6.90
N SER A 96 5.92 30.75 -7.48
CA SER A 96 4.58 31.19 -7.89
C SER A 96 3.61 31.34 -6.71
N LYS A 97 4.01 30.85 -5.53
CA LYS A 97 3.21 30.80 -4.31
C LYS A 97 1.89 30.07 -4.56
N THR A 98 1.98 28.89 -5.15
CA THR A 98 0.83 28.03 -5.39
C THR A 98 1.15 26.58 -5.05
N ALA A 99 0.17 25.86 -4.50
CA ALA A 99 0.27 24.42 -4.29
C ALA A 99 -1.12 23.75 -4.40
N SER A 100 -1.12 22.47 -4.77
CA SER A 100 -2.29 21.60 -4.72
C SER A 100 -1.94 20.38 -3.89
N VAL A 101 -2.71 20.16 -2.84
CA VAL A 101 -2.50 19.06 -1.89
C VAL A 101 -3.80 18.32 -1.70
N TRP A 102 -3.81 17.03 -2.03
CA TRP A 102 -4.95 16.16 -1.84
C TRP A 102 -4.88 15.53 -0.45
N VAL A 103 -5.97 15.60 0.32
CA VAL A 103 -6.03 15.06 1.69
C VAL A 103 -7.19 14.08 1.82
N LYS A 104 -6.92 12.92 2.39
CA LYS A 104 -7.93 11.87 2.62
C LYS A 104 -8.60 12.07 3.98
N VAL A 105 -9.83 12.58 3.94
CA VAL A 105 -10.61 12.88 5.14
C VAL A 105 -11.41 11.65 5.57
N PRO A 106 -11.28 11.15 6.81
CA PRO A 106 -11.91 9.90 7.23
C PRO A 106 -13.44 9.94 7.20
N LEU A 107 -14.03 11.08 7.58
CA LEU A 107 -15.47 11.29 7.60
C LEU A 107 -15.79 12.77 7.35
N LEU A 108 -16.65 13.04 6.38
CA LEU A 108 -17.38 14.30 6.24
C LEU A 108 -18.86 13.97 6.42
N LYS A 109 -19.48 14.48 7.49
CA LYS A 109 -20.91 14.25 7.73
C LYS A 109 -21.76 15.06 6.77
N ALA A 110 -22.88 14.49 6.36
CA ALA A 110 -23.85 15.12 5.47
C ALA A 110 -24.16 16.58 5.90
N ASN A 111 -24.07 17.52 4.96
CA ASN A 111 -24.33 18.96 5.14
C ASN A 111 -23.57 19.63 6.29
N SER A 112 -22.50 19.02 6.80
CA SER A 112 -21.78 19.50 7.98
C SER A 112 -20.46 20.17 7.62
N LEU A 113 -20.07 21.14 8.44
CA LEU A 113 -18.75 21.75 8.40
C LEU A 113 -17.77 20.91 9.23
N SER A 114 -16.67 20.48 8.64
CA SER A 114 -15.61 19.71 9.32
C SER A 114 -14.34 20.54 9.38
N GLU A 115 -13.66 20.56 10.54
CA GLU A 115 -12.38 21.24 10.71
C GLU A 115 -11.20 20.28 10.47
N ILE A 116 -10.19 20.77 9.76
CA ILE A 116 -8.89 20.13 9.57
C ILE A 116 -7.81 21.15 9.94
N LYS A 117 -6.79 20.73 10.68
CA LYS A 117 -5.60 21.54 10.96
C LYS A 117 -4.49 21.16 10.00
N MET A 118 -3.84 22.16 9.40
CA MET A 118 -2.61 22.00 8.63
C MET A 118 -1.45 22.59 9.41
N TYR A 119 -0.43 21.79 9.71
CA TYR A 119 0.77 22.20 10.42
C TYR A 119 1.95 22.30 9.47
N TYR A 120 2.85 23.25 9.72
CA TYR A 120 4.01 23.53 8.87
C TYR A 120 5.11 24.30 9.61
N GLY A 121 6.28 24.46 8.97
CA GLY A 121 7.43 25.14 9.57
C GLY A 121 8.24 24.26 10.51
N ASN A 122 8.29 22.95 10.23
CA ASN A 122 9.16 22.04 10.97
C ASN A 122 10.34 21.61 10.09
N PRO A 123 11.54 22.19 10.28
CA PRO A 123 12.70 21.88 9.43
C PRO A 123 13.23 20.44 9.59
N ASN A 124 12.82 19.71 10.63
CA ASN A 124 13.20 18.31 10.83
C ASN A 124 12.21 17.33 10.19
N ALA A 125 11.10 17.81 9.64
CA ALA A 125 10.08 16.95 9.06
C ALA A 125 10.54 16.29 7.75
N THR A 126 10.44 14.96 7.72
CA THR A 126 10.61 14.19 6.49
C THR A 126 9.40 14.35 5.57
N ASP A 127 9.56 14.13 4.27
CA ASP A 127 8.42 14.09 3.37
C ASP A 127 7.50 12.90 3.71
N MET A 128 6.19 13.15 3.71
CA MET A 128 5.14 12.14 3.96
C MET A 128 4.06 12.12 2.87
N SER A 129 4.25 12.88 1.79
CA SER A 129 3.35 12.86 0.64
C SER A 129 3.26 11.45 0.05
N ASN A 130 2.05 10.87 0.00
CA ASN A 130 1.84 9.51 -0.51
C ASN A 130 0.49 9.37 -1.24
N GLY A 131 0.55 9.25 -2.56
CA GLY A 131 -0.66 9.07 -3.38
C GLY A 131 -1.34 7.72 -3.17
N ALA A 132 -0.57 6.64 -2.95
CA ALA A 132 -1.10 5.29 -2.79
C ALA A 132 -1.92 5.10 -1.50
N SER A 133 -1.63 5.84 -0.42
CA SER A 133 -2.48 5.85 0.78
C SER A 133 -3.67 6.81 0.63
N THR A 134 -3.50 7.89 -0.15
CA THR A 134 -4.50 8.94 -0.36
C THR A 134 -5.67 8.48 -1.26
N PHE A 135 -5.40 7.81 -2.37
CA PHE A 135 -6.38 7.52 -3.43
C PHE A 135 -6.83 6.05 -3.50
N GLU A 136 -7.89 5.78 -4.28
CA GLU A 136 -8.40 4.41 -4.50
C GLU A 136 -7.53 3.59 -5.45
N LEU A 137 -6.79 4.28 -6.32
CA LEU A 137 -5.70 3.80 -7.15
C LEU A 137 -4.79 5.00 -7.38
N PHE A 138 -3.48 4.79 -7.41
CA PHE A 138 -2.50 5.82 -7.67
C PHE A 138 -1.28 5.18 -8.35
N ASP A 139 -0.73 5.86 -9.34
CA ASP A 139 0.55 5.54 -9.96
C ASP A 139 1.19 6.84 -10.45
N ASP A 140 2.42 7.10 -10.04
CA ASP A 140 3.25 8.24 -10.47
C ASP A 140 4.32 7.83 -11.49
N PHE A 141 4.28 6.57 -11.95
CA PHE A 141 5.14 6.00 -12.97
C PHE A 141 6.64 6.25 -12.74
N THR A 142 7.06 6.42 -11.47
CA THR A 142 8.46 6.55 -11.07
C THR A 142 9.23 5.24 -11.23
N SER A 143 8.53 4.12 -11.16
CA SER A 143 9.07 2.79 -11.47
C SER A 143 9.48 2.67 -12.95
N SER A 144 10.60 1.99 -13.21
CA SER A 144 11.10 1.76 -14.58
C SER A 144 10.27 0.76 -15.40
N ARG A 145 9.16 0.27 -14.84
CA ARG A 145 8.24 -0.71 -15.43
C ARG A 145 6.84 -0.54 -14.85
N LEU A 146 5.86 -1.07 -15.56
CA LEU A 146 4.46 -1.09 -15.13
C LEU A 146 4.30 -1.93 -13.86
N GLU A 147 3.59 -1.41 -12.86
CA GLU A 147 3.24 -2.19 -11.68
C GLU A 147 2.22 -3.27 -12.02
N PHE A 148 2.67 -4.53 -12.01
CA PHE A 148 1.83 -5.67 -12.39
C PHE A 148 0.59 -5.82 -11.49
N GLY A 149 0.60 -5.34 -10.24
CA GLY A 149 -0.57 -5.36 -9.35
C GLY A 149 -1.65 -4.34 -9.73
N THR A 150 -1.29 -3.29 -10.45
CA THR A 150 -2.12 -2.10 -10.65
C THR A 150 -2.75 -2.07 -12.03
N TRP A 151 -1.97 -2.43 -13.07
CA TRP A 151 -2.38 -2.29 -14.47
C TRP A 151 -2.23 -3.58 -15.28
N GLU A 152 -3.08 -3.69 -16.30
CA GLU A 152 -2.98 -4.58 -17.46
C GLU A 152 -2.62 -3.71 -18.68
N SER A 153 -1.80 -4.25 -19.59
CA SER A 153 -1.42 -3.54 -20.82
C SER A 153 -1.71 -4.37 -22.07
N GLU A 154 -2.09 -3.70 -23.15
CA GLU A 154 -2.27 -4.32 -24.47
C GLU A 154 -1.73 -3.40 -25.57
N THR A 155 -1.12 -3.98 -26.59
CA THR A 155 -0.57 -3.24 -27.73
C THR A 155 -0.90 -3.92 -29.04
N ASN A 156 -1.12 -3.14 -30.10
CA ASN A 156 -1.31 -3.63 -31.45
C ASN A 156 -0.64 -2.73 -32.48
N GLY A 157 -0.30 -3.27 -33.66
CA GLY A 157 0.22 -2.48 -34.77
C GLY A 157 1.56 -1.78 -34.47
N GLY A 158 2.40 -2.42 -33.65
CA GLY A 158 3.69 -1.87 -33.21
C GLY A 158 3.59 -0.88 -32.04
N GLY A 159 2.43 -0.77 -31.38
CA GLY A 159 2.30 0.03 -30.16
C GLY A 159 3.23 -0.45 -29.04
N GLN A 160 3.63 0.46 -28.16
CA GLN A 160 4.60 0.21 -27.08
C GLN A 160 4.21 0.95 -25.81
N ILE A 161 4.64 0.42 -24.67
CA ILE A 161 4.58 1.11 -23.37
C ILE A 161 6.02 1.45 -22.98
N GLY A 162 6.33 2.73 -22.80
CA GLY A 162 7.69 3.19 -22.47
C GLY A 162 7.73 3.95 -21.15
N PHE A 163 8.72 3.66 -20.31
CA PHE A 163 8.92 4.32 -19.02
C PHE A 163 10.21 5.14 -19.03
N GLY A 164 10.18 6.32 -18.43
CA GLY A 164 11.40 7.12 -18.24
C GLY A 164 11.11 8.43 -17.52
N SER A 165 11.98 8.79 -16.56
CA SER A 165 11.91 10.04 -15.80
C SER A 165 10.56 10.29 -15.09
N GLY A 166 9.96 9.25 -14.50
CA GLY A 166 8.65 9.36 -13.84
C GLY A 166 7.47 9.48 -14.80
N VAL A 167 7.64 9.06 -16.06
CA VAL A 167 6.59 9.19 -17.09
C VAL A 167 6.34 7.86 -17.77
N CYS A 168 5.06 7.49 -17.88
CA CYS A 168 4.59 6.40 -18.73
C CYS A 168 4.14 6.94 -20.09
N ASN A 169 4.62 6.32 -21.17
CA ASN A 169 4.30 6.68 -22.55
C ASN A 169 3.53 5.55 -23.24
N LEU A 170 2.32 5.84 -23.72
CA LEU A 170 1.54 4.96 -24.59
C LEU A 170 1.82 5.31 -26.03
N ILE A 171 2.70 4.54 -26.68
CA ILE A 171 3.34 4.90 -27.95
C ILE A 171 2.67 4.18 -29.11
N VAL A 172 2.38 4.95 -30.17
CA VAL A 172 2.00 4.45 -31.49
C VAL A 172 3.00 4.96 -32.53
N PRO A 173 4.05 4.17 -32.83
CA PRO A 173 5.24 4.69 -33.52
C PRO A 173 5.12 4.71 -35.05
N ALA A 174 4.15 4.00 -35.61
CA ALA A 174 4.05 3.80 -37.05
C ALA A 174 2.61 3.86 -37.56
N LYS A 175 2.47 4.10 -38.85
CA LYS A 175 1.21 4.03 -39.58
C LYS A 175 0.69 2.59 -39.53
N HIS A 176 -0.43 2.37 -38.85
CA HIS A 176 -1.10 1.07 -38.81
C HIS A 176 -2.61 1.28 -38.66
N PRO A 177 -3.47 0.57 -39.41
CA PRO A 177 -4.91 0.56 -39.14
C PRO A 177 -5.16 -0.05 -37.76
N ASN A 178 -5.74 0.70 -36.82
CA ASN A 178 -5.97 0.25 -35.43
C ASN A 178 -4.67 -0.06 -34.64
N GLY A 179 -3.58 0.66 -34.89
CA GLY A 179 -2.39 0.62 -34.01
C GLY A 179 -2.71 1.28 -32.67
N PHE A 180 -2.36 0.64 -31.56
CA PHE A 180 -2.66 1.18 -30.23
C PHE A 180 -1.70 0.70 -29.15
N ALA A 181 -1.67 1.46 -28.06
CA ALA A 181 -1.11 1.07 -26.76
C ALA A 181 -2.12 1.43 -25.66
N VAL A 182 -2.37 0.51 -24.73
CA VAL A 182 -3.43 0.57 -23.72
C VAL A 182 -2.86 0.29 -22.34
N LEU A 183 -3.37 1.02 -21.34
CA LEU A 183 -3.34 0.65 -19.93
C LEU A 183 -4.76 0.56 -19.38
N LYS A 184 -5.02 -0.48 -18.59
CA LYS A 184 -6.31 -0.73 -17.95
C LYS A 184 -6.08 -1.17 -16.52
N SER A 185 -6.83 -0.65 -15.55
CA SER A 185 -6.63 -1.06 -14.16
C SER A 185 -7.03 -2.52 -13.93
N LYS A 186 -6.34 -3.21 -13.02
CA LYS A 186 -6.79 -4.51 -12.51
C LYS A 186 -7.97 -4.36 -11.55
N LYS A 187 -7.94 -3.32 -10.71
CA LYS A 187 -9.03 -2.96 -9.79
C LYS A 187 -10.23 -2.42 -10.56
N GLU A 188 -11.42 -2.80 -10.09
CA GLU A 188 -12.70 -2.24 -10.53
C GLU A 188 -13.18 -1.17 -9.56
N PHE A 189 -13.90 -0.18 -10.08
CA PHE A 189 -14.43 0.94 -9.31
C PHE A 189 -15.95 1.02 -9.47
N PRO A 190 -16.68 1.31 -8.39
CA PRO A 190 -18.11 1.57 -8.48
C PRO A 190 -18.39 2.97 -9.05
N ILE A 191 -19.66 3.23 -9.38
CA ILE A 191 -20.13 4.59 -9.65
C ILE A 191 -19.83 5.50 -8.46
N ASN A 192 -19.72 6.81 -8.69
CA ASN A 192 -19.17 7.81 -7.75
C ASN A 192 -17.65 7.76 -7.65
N SER A 193 -17.01 7.50 -8.79
CA SER A 193 -15.57 7.49 -8.96
C SER A 193 -15.15 8.49 -10.03
N SER A 194 -13.98 9.09 -9.86
CA SER A 194 -13.39 9.99 -10.84
C SER A 194 -11.96 9.57 -11.15
N PHE A 195 -11.63 9.54 -12.45
CA PHE A 195 -10.31 9.15 -12.94
C PHE A 195 -9.53 10.38 -13.40
N VAL A 196 -8.44 10.69 -12.69
CA VAL A 196 -7.63 11.90 -12.87
C VAL A 196 -6.26 11.51 -13.42
N VAL A 197 -5.82 12.20 -14.47
CA VAL A 197 -4.57 11.90 -15.16
C VAL A 197 -3.88 13.18 -15.58
N LYS A 198 -2.63 13.36 -15.16
CA LYS A 198 -1.77 14.42 -15.70
C LYS A 198 -1.06 13.90 -16.94
N ARG A 199 -1.47 14.41 -18.10
CA ARG A 199 -1.05 13.90 -19.40
C ARG A 199 -0.71 15.00 -20.39
N LYS A 200 -0.03 14.61 -21.45
CA LYS A 200 0.18 15.42 -22.66
C LYS A 200 0.17 14.56 -23.91
N LYS A 201 -0.20 15.16 -25.04
CA LYS A 201 -0.01 14.58 -26.37
C LYS A 201 1.37 14.95 -26.91
N VAL A 202 2.08 13.98 -27.47
CA VAL A 202 3.28 14.22 -28.27
C VAL A 202 3.11 13.62 -29.65
N THR A 203 3.06 14.47 -30.66
CA THR A 203 3.08 14.07 -32.08
C THR A 203 4.52 13.89 -32.57
N THR A 204 4.82 12.73 -33.14
CA THR A 204 6.15 12.40 -33.69
C THR A 204 6.19 12.31 -35.21
N GLY A 205 5.02 12.22 -35.85
CA GLY A 205 4.88 12.09 -37.30
C GLY A 205 4.68 13.43 -38.02
N ALA A 206 4.66 13.36 -39.36
CA ALA A 206 4.36 14.53 -40.21
C ALA A 206 2.88 14.94 -40.15
N ASP A 207 1.99 14.02 -39.76
CA ASP A 207 0.58 14.33 -39.53
C ASP A 207 0.41 15.03 -38.18
N ILE A 208 0.25 16.34 -38.25
CA ILE A 208 0.16 17.23 -37.08
C ILE A 208 -1.04 16.92 -36.17
N ARG A 209 -2.03 16.12 -36.61
CA ARG A 209 -3.14 15.69 -35.76
C ARG A 209 -2.66 14.83 -34.58
N GLY A 210 -1.58 14.08 -34.77
CA GLY A 210 -1.05 13.17 -33.76
C GLY A 210 -2.02 12.04 -33.37
N PRO A 211 -1.66 11.23 -32.36
CA PRO A 211 -2.48 10.11 -31.95
C PRO A 211 -3.81 10.57 -31.35
N ILE A 212 -4.82 9.69 -31.44
CA ILE A 212 -6.06 9.81 -30.67
C ILE A 212 -5.74 9.35 -29.25
N LEU A 213 -6.10 10.16 -28.26
CA LEU A 213 -5.93 9.80 -26.86
C LEU A 213 -7.30 9.48 -26.26
N GLN A 214 -7.38 8.42 -25.48
CA GLN A 214 -8.61 8.01 -24.80
C GLN A 214 -8.38 7.85 -23.31
N GLN A 215 -9.36 8.29 -22.52
CA GLN A 215 -9.36 8.19 -21.06
C GLN A 215 -10.77 7.93 -20.56
N GLY A 216 -10.92 7.06 -19.56
CA GLY A 216 -12.18 6.93 -18.83
C GLY A 216 -12.36 5.55 -18.24
N PHE A 217 -13.54 4.98 -18.43
CA PHE A 217 -13.95 3.72 -17.81
C PHE A 217 -14.38 2.68 -18.86
N VAL A 218 -14.01 1.43 -18.63
CA VAL A 218 -14.42 0.29 -19.46
C VAL A 218 -14.91 -0.85 -18.59
N ASP A 219 -15.80 -1.66 -19.14
CA ASP A 219 -16.35 -2.82 -18.47
C ASP A 219 -15.26 -3.81 -18.01
N ALA A 220 -15.45 -4.33 -16.80
CA ALA A 220 -14.44 -5.16 -16.16
C ALA A 220 -14.22 -6.53 -16.83
N ARG A 221 -15.25 -7.10 -17.48
CA ARG A 221 -15.18 -8.42 -18.11
C ARG A 221 -14.89 -8.36 -19.60
N SER A 222 -15.34 -7.31 -20.28
CA SER A 222 -15.10 -7.12 -21.71
C SER A 222 -15.34 -5.66 -22.10
N GLU A 223 -14.28 -5.01 -22.57
CA GLU A 223 -14.26 -3.60 -22.99
C GLU A 223 -15.31 -3.27 -24.06
N THR A 224 -15.84 -4.28 -24.73
CA THR A 224 -16.89 -4.12 -25.73
C THR A 224 -18.30 -3.99 -25.14
N ARG A 225 -18.50 -4.23 -23.84
CA ARG A 225 -19.84 -4.25 -23.21
C ARG A 225 -20.27 -2.85 -22.79
N ASN A 226 -19.60 -2.29 -21.78
CA ASN A 226 -19.82 -0.94 -21.28
C ASN A 226 -18.55 -0.11 -21.42
N TRP A 227 -18.69 1.16 -21.82
CA TRP A 227 -17.58 2.10 -21.78
C TRP A 227 -18.08 3.54 -21.61
N ILE A 228 -17.24 4.36 -20.99
CA ILE A 228 -17.36 5.82 -20.88
C ILE A 228 -15.97 6.36 -21.20
N LEU A 229 -15.71 6.66 -22.46
CA LEU A 229 -14.39 7.07 -22.93
C LEU A 229 -14.46 8.50 -23.47
N MET A 230 -13.64 9.37 -22.92
CA MET A 230 -13.36 10.65 -23.54
C MET A 230 -12.23 10.46 -24.55
N HIS A 231 -12.37 11.09 -25.71
CA HIS A 231 -11.37 11.12 -26.77
C HIS A 231 -10.84 12.54 -26.95
N THR A 232 -9.54 12.69 -27.18
CA THR A 232 -8.95 13.96 -27.64
C THR A 232 -8.21 13.78 -28.96
N GLU A 233 -8.53 14.64 -29.92
CA GLU A 233 -8.14 14.50 -31.32
C GLU A 233 -7.63 15.81 -31.90
N LEU A 234 -7.06 15.74 -33.10
CA LEU A 234 -6.51 16.86 -33.86
C LEU A 234 -5.30 17.54 -33.19
N ASN A 235 -4.70 18.46 -33.96
CA ASN A 235 -3.58 19.28 -33.50
C ASN A 235 -4.03 20.14 -32.32
N ASN A 236 -3.17 20.26 -31.30
CA ASN A 236 -3.47 20.95 -30.05
C ASN A 236 -4.71 20.43 -29.29
N GLU A 237 -5.16 19.20 -29.59
CA GLU A 237 -6.31 18.57 -28.93
C GLU A 237 -7.58 19.44 -29.00
N THR A 238 -7.83 20.06 -30.16
CA THR A 238 -8.96 20.99 -30.37
C THR A 238 -10.31 20.30 -30.50
N LEU A 239 -10.35 18.97 -30.50
CA LEU A 239 -11.59 18.20 -30.48
C LEU A 239 -11.59 17.25 -29.30
N VAL A 240 -12.62 17.36 -28.48
CA VAL A 240 -12.90 16.50 -27.33
C VAL A 240 -14.32 15.97 -27.43
N THR A 241 -14.48 14.65 -27.32
CA THR A 241 -15.80 14.01 -27.40
C THR A 241 -15.90 12.78 -26.51
N TRP A 242 -17.12 12.28 -26.32
CA TRP A 242 -17.44 11.04 -25.63
C TRP A 242 -17.68 9.88 -26.62
N SER A 243 -17.27 8.68 -26.22
CA SER A 243 -17.88 7.44 -26.65
C SER A 243 -18.42 6.70 -25.43
N ILE A 244 -19.75 6.57 -25.40
CA ILE A 244 -20.46 5.93 -24.29
C ILE A 244 -21.25 4.75 -24.83
N LYS A 245 -21.17 3.61 -24.14
CA LYS A 245 -21.95 2.41 -24.43
C LYS A 245 -22.48 1.80 -23.14
N ASN A 246 -23.75 1.42 -23.17
CA ASN A 246 -24.41 0.67 -22.11
C ASN A 246 -24.99 -0.63 -22.69
N GLU A 247 -24.42 -1.76 -22.29
CA GLU A 247 -24.81 -3.10 -22.74
C GLU A 247 -26.25 -3.44 -22.37
N ARG A 248 -26.71 -3.08 -21.17
CA ARG A 248 -28.03 -3.48 -20.65
C ARG A 248 -29.16 -3.06 -21.60
N ASN A 249 -28.95 -1.99 -22.35
CA ASN A 249 -29.91 -1.45 -23.32
C ASN A 249 -29.37 -1.47 -24.77
N ASN A 250 -28.17 -2.00 -25.00
CA ASN A 250 -27.42 -1.94 -26.26
C ASN A 250 -27.36 -0.52 -26.88
N ILE A 251 -27.29 0.50 -26.04
CA ILE A 251 -27.30 1.90 -26.48
C ILE A 251 -25.87 2.40 -26.62
N ARG A 252 -25.63 3.17 -27.69
CA ARG A 252 -24.39 3.93 -27.89
C ARG A 252 -24.71 5.42 -27.99
N TYR A 253 -23.86 6.23 -27.40
CA TYR A 253 -23.91 7.68 -27.49
C TYR A 253 -22.52 8.20 -27.82
N ASN A 254 -22.37 8.73 -29.03
CA ASN A 254 -21.15 9.31 -29.56
C ASN A 254 -21.48 10.71 -30.09
N PRO A 255 -21.58 11.72 -29.22
CA PRO A 255 -21.82 13.09 -29.65
C PRO A 255 -20.67 13.58 -30.54
N TRP A 256 -20.94 14.63 -31.32
CA TRP A 256 -19.91 15.28 -32.10
C TRP A 256 -19.38 16.49 -31.34
N ASP A 257 -18.05 16.61 -31.32
CA ASP A 257 -17.28 17.82 -31.01
C ASP A 257 -17.88 18.71 -29.90
N LEU A 258 -17.75 18.25 -28.67
CA LEU A 258 -18.36 18.90 -27.50
C LEU A 258 -17.48 20.00 -26.91
N SER A 259 -16.17 19.80 -26.92
CA SER A 259 -15.20 20.65 -26.25
C SER A 259 -13.83 20.58 -26.92
N ASP A 260 -12.87 21.33 -26.37
CA ASP A 260 -11.52 21.48 -26.84
C ASP A 260 -10.58 21.50 -25.62
N VAL A 261 -9.46 20.78 -25.69
CA VAL A 261 -8.37 21.00 -24.73
C VAL A 261 -7.63 22.28 -25.13
N ASN A 262 -7.38 22.49 -26.43
CA ASN A 262 -6.71 23.69 -26.96
C ASN A 262 -5.39 23.99 -26.23
N ILE A 263 -4.53 22.98 -26.14
CA ILE A 263 -3.21 23.05 -25.52
C ILE A 263 -2.16 22.66 -26.57
N PRO A 264 -1.05 23.41 -26.70
CA PRO A 264 0.01 23.05 -27.64
C PRO A 264 0.53 21.62 -27.46
N ASN A 265 0.98 21.01 -28.55
CA ASN A 265 1.67 19.74 -28.49
C ASN A 265 2.81 19.75 -27.45
N ASN A 266 2.98 18.65 -26.72
CA ASN A 266 3.99 18.45 -25.68
C ASN A 266 3.86 19.36 -24.44
N VAL A 267 2.63 19.77 -24.09
CA VAL A 267 2.35 20.55 -22.87
C VAL A 267 1.45 19.75 -21.91
N TRP A 268 1.85 19.70 -20.64
CA TRP A 268 1.14 18.99 -19.58
C TRP A 268 -0.18 19.66 -19.20
N TYR A 269 -1.20 18.84 -18.94
CA TYR A 269 -2.45 19.26 -18.32
C TYR A 269 -3.08 18.10 -17.53
N ILE A 270 -3.99 18.44 -16.63
CA ILE A 270 -4.75 17.46 -15.84
C ILE A 270 -6.11 17.26 -16.50
N SER A 271 -6.43 16.01 -16.78
CA SER A 271 -7.70 15.56 -17.35
C SER A 271 -8.41 14.67 -16.34
N GLU A 272 -9.63 15.01 -15.98
CA GLU A 272 -10.43 14.26 -15.02
C GLU A 272 -11.77 13.84 -15.64
N THR A 273 -12.10 12.55 -15.54
CA THR A 273 -13.37 11.97 -15.96
C THR A 273 -14.15 11.50 -14.74
N ALA A 274 -15.20 12.22 -14.38
CA ALA A 274 -16.08 11.88 -13.26
C ALA A 274 -17.26 11.05 -13.74
N TRP A 275 -17.50 9.89 -13.11
CA TRP A 275 -18.64 9.01 -13.33
C TRP A 275 -19.38 8.81 -12.01
N TYR A 276 -20.60 9.36 -11.93
CA TYR A 276 -21.28 9.55 -10.67
C TYR A 276 -22.80 9.47 -10.80
N GLN A 277 -23.46 9.34 -9.67
CA GLN A 277 -24.91 9.29 -9.56
C GLN A 277 -25.40 10.49 -8.77
N GLU A 278 -26.46 11.13 -9.25
CA GLU A 278 -27.19 12.16 -8.52
C GLU A 278 -28.54 11.60 -8.06
N GLY A 279 -28.84 11.73 -6.77
CA GLY A 279 -29.94 10.98 -6.15
C GLY A 279 -29.71 9.47 -6.25
N ASP A 280 -30.80 8.70 -6.25
CA ASP A 280 -30.73 7.23 -6.20
C ASP A 280 -30.66 6.57 -7.59
N GLU A 281 -30.90 7.32 -8.68
CA GLU A 281 -31.13 6.72 -10.01
C GLU A 281 -30.50 7.45 -11.21
N ILE A 282 -30.02 8.69 -11.07
CA ILE A 282 -29.58 9.50 -12.22
C ILE A 282 -28.06 9.41 -12.41
N ASN A 283 -27.62 8.54 -13.30
CA ASN A 283 -26.21 8.43 -13.67
C ASN A 283 -25.77 9.59 -14.56
N LYS A 284 -24.59 10.13 -14.28
CA LYS A 284 -24.01 11.28 -14.96
C LYS A 284 -22.52 11.06 -15.21
N VAL A 285 -22.03 11.72 -16.26
CA VAL A 285 -20.59 11.86 -16.50
C VAL A 285 -20.24 13.30 -16.78
N ALA A 286 -19.04 13.68 -16.37
CA ALA A 286 -18.50 15.01 -16.60
C ALA A 286 -17.00 14.96 -16.81
N TRP A 287 -16.48 16.00 -17.46
CA TRP A 287 -15.06 16.17 -17.69
C TRP A 287 -14.55 17.48 -17.10
N PHE A 288 -13.34 17.43 -16.57
CA PHE A 288 -12.64 18.59 -16.04
C PHE A 288 -11.26 18.69 -16.67
N LYS A 289 -10.87 19.93 -16.96
CA LYS A 289 -9.53 20.28 -17.42
C LYS A 289 -8.89 21.17 -16.36
N ASN A 290 -7.76 20.74 -15.80
CA ASN A 290 -7.05 21.46 -14.73
C ASN A 290 -7.99 21.83 -13.56
N GLY A 291 -8.83 20.88 -13.14
CA GLY A 291 -9.83 21.07 -12.08
C GLY A 291 -11.05 21.91 -12.47
N MET A 292 -11.10 22.47 -13.68
CA MET A 292 -12.25 23.24 -14.15
C MET A 292 -13.21 22.35 -14.95
N ARG A 293 -14.46 22.27 -14.50
CA ARG A 293 -15.51 21.50 -15.18
C ARG A 293 -15.91 22.16 -16.50
N ASP A 294 -15.93 21.39 -17.59
CA ASP A 294 -16.52 21.84 -18.84
C ASP A 294 -17.98 21.37 -18.93
N ALA A 295 -18.91 22.32 -18.82
CA ALA A 295 -20.34 22.00 -18.86
C ALA A 295 -20.80 21.39 -20.20
N ARG A 296 -20.07 21.65 -21.31
CA ARG A 296 -20.36 21.07 -22.63
C ARG A 296 -20.16 19.55 -22.65
N MET A 297 -19.31 19.05 -21.75
CA MET A 297 -19.01 17.62 -21.60
C MET A 297 -19.92 16.90 -20.60
N ASN A 298 -20.94 17.55 -20.04
CA ASN A 298 -21.88 16.90 -19.13
C ASN A 298 -22.86 16.02 -19.91
N VAL A 299 -22.96 14.75 -19.50
CA VAL A 299 -23.99 13.83 -20.02
C VAL A 299 -24.80 13.30 -18.84
N VAL A 300 -26.11 13.26 -19.01
CA VAL A 300 -27.08 12.77 -18.01
C VAL A 300 -27.83 11.60 -18.62
N SER A 301 -27.93 10.50 -17.88
CA SER A 301 -28.83 9.41 -18.24
C SER A 301 -30.25 9.73 -17.80
N THR A 302 -31.19 9.46 -18.69
CA THR A 302 -32.62 9.53 -18.39
C THR A 302 -33.25 8.16 -18.67
N GLU A 303 -34.50 7.95 -18.24
CA GLU A 303 -35.25 6.73 -18.58
C GLU A 303 -35.32 6.50 -20.10
N GLU A 304 -35.54 7.57 -20.87
CA GLU A 304 -35.58 7.51 -22.34
C GLU A 304 -34.20 7.32 -22.98
N LYS A 305 -33.14 7.78 -22.30
CA LYS A 305 -31.77 7.80 -22.79
C LYS A 305 -30.79 7.29 -21.71
N PRO A 306 -30.82 5.98 -21.38
CA PRO A 306 -30.01 5.41 -20.31
C PRO A 306 -28.58 5.13 -20.81
N TYR A 307 -27.86 6.17 -21.20
CA TYR A 307 -26.53 6.06 -21.83
C TYR A 307 -25.45 5.56 -20.88
N ILE A 308 -25.50 5.94 -19.61
CA ILE A 308 -24.38 5.79 -18.68
C ILE A 308 -24.59 4.54 -17.83
N PRO A 309 -23.69 3.55 -17.90
CA PRO A 309 -23.75 2.33 -17.11
C PRO A 309 -23.56 2.63 -15.61
N ALA A 310 -24.07 1.74 -14.75
CA ALA A 310 -23.91 1.80 -13.29
C ALA A 310 -23.06 0.65 -12.72
N SER A 311 -22.72 -0.35 -13.53
CA SER A 311 -21.89 -1.49 -13.11
C SER A 311 -20.45 -1.07 -12.86
N ASN A 312 -19.77 -1.75 -11.93
CA ASN A 312 -18.35 -1.53 -11.69
C ASN A 312 -17.53 -1.60 -12.99
N MET A 313 -16.58 -0.70 -13.13
CA MET A 313 -15.73 -0.56 -14.32
C MET A 313 -14.26 -0.37 -13.94
N LYS A 314 -13.38 -0.74 -14.86
CA LYS A 314 -11.94 -0.50 -14.77
C LYS A 314 -11.63 0.87 -15.39
N VAL A 315 -10.60 1.55 -14.90
CA VAL A 315 -10.09 2.76 -15.57
C VAL A 315 -9.21 2.39 -16.75
N PHE A 316 -9.20 3.25 -17.76
CA PHE A 316 -8.65 2.94 -19.07
C PHE A 316 -7.96 4.15 -19.68
N LEU A 317 -6.75 3.92 -20.21
CA LEU A 317 -5.96 4.86 -21.00
C LEU A 317 -5.55 4.21 -22.30
N LYS A 318 -5.65 4.96 -23.40
CA LYS A 318 -5.24 4.47 -24.72
C LYS A 318 -4.66 5.57 -25.57
N SER A 319 -3.62 5.23 -26.33
CA SER A 319 -3.19 5.99 -27.49
C SER A 319 -3.41 5.13 -28.73
N ASN A 320 -4.02 5.68 -29.78
CA ASN A 320 -4.25 4.92 -31.02
C ASN A 320 -4.14 5.77 -32.29
N THR A 321 -3.81 5.12 -33.40
CA THR A 321 -3.89 5.70 -34.74
C THR A 321 -5.33 5.80 -35.21
N TYR A 322 -5.59 6.62 -36.24
CA TYR A 322 -6.90 6.65 -36.90
C TYR A 322 -7.19 5.31 -37.58
N VAL A 323 -8.45 4.91 -37.56
CA VAL A 323 -8.94 3.67 -38.19
C VAL A 323 -8.75 3.65 -39.71
N ASP A 324 -8.67 4.83 -40.33
CA ASP A 324 -8.39 5.00 -41.77
C ASP A 324 -6.92 4.74 -42.14
N GLY A 325 -6.09 4.42 -41.14
CA GLY A 325 -4.67 4.16 -41.31
C GLY A 325 -3.86 5.41 -41.56
N SER A 326 -4.31 6.60 -41.15
CA SER A 326 -3.50 7.82 -41.18
C SER A 326 -2.18 7.64 -40.41
N PRO A 327 -1.06 8.28 -40.82
CA PRO A 327 0.23 8.19 -40.14
C PRO A 327 0.30 9.13 -38.92
N ASN A 328 -0.72 9.13 -38.08
CA ASN A 328 -0.86 10.03 -36.94
C ASN A 328 -0.10 9.47 -35.71
N THR A 329 1.21 9.38 -35.85
CA THR A 329 2.10 8.75 -34.87
C THR A 329 2.43 9.68 -33.72
N GLY A 330 2.69 9.09 -32.55
CA GLY A 330 2.99 9.83 -31.35
C GLY A 330 2.71 9.02 -30.11
N TYR A 331 2.48 9.70 -28.99
CA TYR A 331 2.15 9.05 -27.73
C TYR A 331 1.34 9.94 -26.79
N MET A 332 0.64 9.30 -25.86
CA MET A 332 0.23 9.93 -24.59
C MET A 332 1.40 9.78 -23.62
N ALA A 333 1.89 10.87 -23.07
CA ALA A 333 2.76 10.83 -21.89
C ALA A 333 1.91 11.11 -20.65
N THR A 334 2.13 10.33 -19.60
CA THR A 334 1.41 10.39 -18.33
C THR A 334 2.40 10.50 -17.19
N ASP A 335 2.27 11.58 -16.40
CA ASP A 335 3.09 11.86 -15.21
C ASP A 335 2.56 11.08 -14.01
N TYR A 336 1.25 11.19 -13.77
CA TYR A 336 0.56 10.36 -12.78
C TYR A 336 -0.88 10.07 -13.22
N ALA A 337 -1.44 9.02 -12.63
CA ALA A 337 -2.83 8.64 -12.77
C ALA A 337 -3.40 8.16 -11.43
N PHE A 338 -4.59 8.63 -11.06
CA PHE A 338 -5.24 8.19 -9.83
C PHE A 338 -6.77 8.14 -9.94
N VAL A 339 -7.38 7.33 -9.08
CA VAL A 339 -8.84 7.27 -8.92
C VAL A 339 -9.23 7.80 -7.55
N ARG A 340 -10.16 8.73 -7.51
CA ARG A 340 -10.73 9.29 -6.28
C ARG A 340 -12.24 9.05 -6.21
N LYS A 341 -12.80 9.14 -5.01
CA LYS A 341 -14.25 9.22 -4.85
C LYS A 341 -14.76 10.56 -5.37
N TYR A 342 -15.98 10.56 -5.88
CA TYR A 342 -16.61 11.75 -6.45
C TYR A 342 -18.09 11.82 -6.09
N VAL A 343 -18.52 12.96 -5.58
CA VAL A 343 -19.94 13.31 -5.39
C VAL A 343 -20.22 14.68 -6.02
N SER A 344 -21.50 15.00 -6.25
CA SER A 344 -21.90 16.30 -6.76
C SER A 344 -23.06 16.85 -5.94
N PRO A 345 -23.02 18.12 -5.49
CA PRO A 345 -21.85 19.02 -5.52
C PRO A 345 -20.70 18.53 -4.61
N GLU A 346 -19.46 18.86 -4.98
CA GLU A 346 -18.26 18.49 -4.21
C GLU A 346 -18.14 19.27 -2.89
N PRO A 347 -17.42 18.73 -1.89
CA PRO A 347 -17.09 19.49 -0.70
C PRO A 347 -16.30 20.77 -1.00
N THR A 348 -16.58 21.85 -0.25
CA THR A 348 -15.89 23.14 -0.40
C THR A 348 -14.88 23.35 0.71
N VAL A 349 -13.64 23.73 0.37
CA VAL A 349 -12.60 24.11 1.33
C VAL A 349 -12.59 25.61 1.54
N THR A 350 -12.55 26.04 2.80
CA THR A 350 -12.36 27.43 3.21
C THR A 350 -11.28 27.53 4.27
N PHE A 351 -10.64 28.69 4.37
CA PHE A 351 -9.56 28.96 5.31
C PHE A 351 -10.06 29.98 6.33
N SER A 352 -9.63 29.85 7.59
CA SER A 352 -9.73 30.98 8.52
C SER A 352 -9.03 32.20 7.89
N ALA A 353 -9.69 33.37 7.91
CA ALA A 353 -9.07 34.60 7.44
C ALA A 353 -7.71 34.76 8.13
N MET A 354 -6.66 35.13 7.38
CA MET A 354 -5.32 35.44 7.91
C MET A 354 -5.41 36.56 8.95
N LYS A 355 -5.75 36.21 10.19
CA LYS A 355 -5.40 37.00 11.36
C LYS A 355 -4.00 36.57 11.72
N SER A 356 -3.12 37.53 11.95
CA SER A 356 -1.81 37.33 12.55
C SER A 356 -1.92 36.28 13.66
N GLU A 357 -1.42 35.08 13.40
CA GLU A 357 -1.47 33.96 14.35
C GLU A 357 -0.69 34.38 15.61
N GLU A 358 -1.44 34.68 16.68
CA GLU A 358 -0.89 34.76 18.02
C GLU A 358 -0.48 33.36 18.46
N LYS A 359 0.70 33.29 19.09
CA LYS A 359 1.22 32.13 19.79
C LYS A 359 0.25 31.80 20.94
N ILE A 360 -0.63 30.82 20.75
CA ILE A 360 -1.57 30.38 21.79
C ILE A 360 -1.10 29.03 22.34
N GLU A 361 -0.60 29.07 23.56
CA GLU A 361 -0.57 27.94 24.49
C GLU A 361 -2.03 27.65 24.90
N GLU A 362 -2.63 26.58 24.37
CA GLU A 362 -3.94 26.12 24.82
C GLU A 362 -3.77 24.92 25.77
N GLU A 363 -4.25 25.11 27.02
CA GLU A 363 -4.50 24.04 27.99
C GLU A 363 -5.46 23.02 27.37
N ILE A 364 -4.95 21.84 27.00
CA ILE A 364 -5.77 20.71 26.57
C ILE A 364 -5.50 19.55 27.51
N GLU A 365 -6.58 19.06 28.11
CA GLU A 365 -6.64 17.90 28.97
C GLU A 365 -6.12 16.67 28.21
N VAL A 366 -5.04 16.09 28.73
CA VAL A 366 -4.22 15.07 28.08
C VAL A 366 -4.97 13.74 27.98
N ILE A 367 -5.25 13.28 26.76
CA ILE A 367 -5.39 11.85 26.49
C ILE A 367 -4.21 11.47 25.61
N ALA A 368 -3.14 10.97 26.24
CA ALA A 368 -2.00 10.41 25.55
C ALA A 368 -2.46 9.27 24.63
N ALA A 369 -1.91 9.20 23.41
CA ALA A 369 -1.89 7.92 22.70
C ALA A 369 -1.23 6.92 23.65
N PRO A 370 -1.90 5.82 24.03
CA PRO A 370 -1.35 4.94 25.03
C PRO A 370 0.01 4.47 24.54
N GLN A 371 1.05 4.67 25.36
CA GLN A 371 2.27 3.90 25.18
C GLN A 371 1.85 2.44 25.11
N LEU A 372 2.31 1.72 24.09
CA LEU A 372 2.04 0.30 23.96
C LEU A 372 2.74 -0.39 25.13
N VAL A 373 2.00 -0.61 26.22
CA VAL A 373 2.49 -1.34 27.38
C VAL A 373 2.32 -2.81 27.08
N LEU A 374 3.43 -3.50 26.86
CA LEU A 374 3.41 -4.95 26.70
C LEU A 374 3.03 -5.60 28.03
N PRO A 375 2.11 -6.58 28.03
CA PRO A 375 1.87 -7.39 29.22
C PRO A 375 3.17 -8.07 29.68
N GLU A 376 3.32 -8.26 30.99
CA GLU A 376 4.52 -8.86 31.57
C GLU A 376 4.83 -10.22 30.91
N GLY A 377 6.09 -10.41 30.49
CA GLY A 377 6.54 -11.65 29.86
C GLY A 377 6.13 -11.84 28.39
N LYS A 378 5.46 -10.86 27.75
CA LYS A 378 5.13 -10.92 26.31
C LYS A 378 6.19 -10.23 25.44
N VAL A 379 6.25 -10.68 24.19
CA VAL A 379 7.28 -10.29 23.20
C VAL A 379 6.64 -9.47 22.09
N LEU A 380 7.20 -8.30 21.79
CA LEU A 380 6.94 -7.61 20.53
C LEU A 380 8.14 -7.78 19.62
N SER A 381 7.92 -8.30 18.42
CA SER A 381 8.98 -8.64 17.50
C SER A 381 8.74 -8.09 16.10
N ILE A 382 9.79 -8.09 15.27
CA ILE A 382 9.73 -7.62 13.88
C ILE A 382 10.53 -8.53 12.96
N ARG A 383 10.08 -8.74 11.72
CA ARG A 383 10.87 -9.35 10.65
C ARG A 383 11.79 -8.31 10.01
N TYR A 384 13.07 -8.66 9.85
CA TYR A 384 14.09 -7.78 9.29
C TYR A 384 14.88 -8.50 8.20
N PHE A 385 15.02 -7.87 7.05
CA PHE A 385 15.46 -8.53 5.80
C PHE A 385 16.85 -8.12 5.31
N ASP A 386 17.47 -7.12 5.93
CA ASP A 386 18.77 -6.60 5.46
C ASP A 386 19.77 -6.54 6.61
N ALA A 387 20.57 -7.58 6.75
CA ALA A 387 21.62 -7.64 7.77
C ALA A 387 22.91 -6.90 7.36
N GLU A 388 23.10 -6.58 6.07
CA GLU A 388 24.41 -6.15 5.54
C GLU A 388 24.56 -4.62 5.52
N GLU A 389 23.46 -3.87 5.34
CA GLU A 389 23.48 -2.40 5.23
C GLU A 389 22.73 -1.68 6.37
N TYR A 390 22.55 -2.33 7.52
CA TYR A 390 21.77 -1.76 8.62
C TYR A 390 22.50 -0.61 9.34
N ASP A 391 21.75 0.43 9.71
CA ASP A 391 22.19 1.53 10.57
C ASP A 391 21.97 1.17 12.04
N ASP A 392 22.98 1.34 12.92
CA ASP A 392 22.83 1.11 14.36
C ASP A 392 21.69 1.95 15.00
N ALA A 393 21.29 3.06 14.35
CA ALA A 393 20.13 3.85 14.75
C ALA A 393 18.80 3.06 14.65
N ILE A 394 18.66 2.10 13.71
CA ILE A 394 17.41 1.35 13.51
C ILE A 394 17.08 0.48 14.72
N LEU A 395 18.09 -0.16 15.32
CA LEU A 395 17.90 -1.02 16.50
C LEU A 395 17.51 -0.20 17.73
N SER A 396 18.05 1.02 17.84
CA SER A 396 17.67 1.96 18.90
C SER A 396 16.22 2.44 18.74
N GLN A 397 15.80 2.71 17.50
CA GLN A 397 14.42 3.06 17.18
C GLN A 397 13.46 1.91 17.48
N LEU A 398 13.78 0.69 17.04
CA LEU A 398 12.97 -0.50 17.31
C LEU A 398 12.81 -0.74 18.82
N ASN A 399 13.89 -0.67 19.59
CA ASN A 399 13.85 -0.79 21.05
C ASN A 399 12.95 0.28 21.69
N ALA A 400 13.00 1.53 21.21
CA ALA A 400 12.12 2.60 21.70
C ALA A 400 10.62 2.35 21.45
N THR A 401 10.28 1.47 20.50
CA THR A 401 8.89 1.05 20.25
C THR A 401 8.42 -0.11 21.14
N GLY A 402 9.31 -0.65 21.98
CA GLY A 402 9.06 -1.85 22.80
C GLY A 402 9.39 -3.17 22.09
N VAL A 403 9.94 -3.14 20.87
CA VAL A 403 10.41 -4.35 20.19
C VAL A 403 11.61 -4.92 20.96
N ASN A 404 11.48 -6.18 21.38
CA ASN A 404 12.49 -6.89 22.16
C ASN A 404 12.95 -8.20 21.49
N MET A 405 12.54 -8.43 20.24
CA MET A 405 12.96 -9.57 19.43
C MET A 405 12.95 -9.23 17.93
N VAL A 406 13.91 -9.76 17.18
CA VAL A 406 14.00 -9.59 15.72
C VAL A 406 14.13 -10.95 15.04
N PHE A 407 13.34 -11.18 14.01
CA PHE A 407 13.48 -12.29 13.08
C PHE A 407 14.32 -11.83 11.88
N LEU A 408 15.60 -12.19 11.87
CA LEU A 408 16.58 -11.70 10.89
C LEU A 408 16.74 -12.70 9.74
N MET A 409 16.49 -12.27 8.51
CA MET A 409 16.70 -13.12 7.33
C MET A 409 18.15 -13.61 7.27
N THR A 410 18.33 -14.93 7.28
CA THR A 410 19.65 -15.56 7.40
C THR A 410 19.83 -16.64 6.33
N THR A 411 20.97 -16.59 5.64
CA THR A 411 21.46 -17.62 4.73
C THR A 411 22.86 -18.03 5.16
N GLU A 412 23.38 -19.14 4.63
CA GLU A 412 24.73 -19.60 4.96
C GLU A 412 25.81 -18.50 4.75
N ASP A 413 25.63 -17.65 3.74
CA ASP A 413 26.54 -16.54 3.41
C ASP A 413 26.42 -15.32 4.34
N THR A 414 25.27 -15.13 5.00
CA THR A 414 25.03 -13.95 5.85
C THR A 414 25.30 -14.20 7.33
N ILE A 415 25.36 -15.46 7.79
CA ILE A 415 25.55 -15.83 9.22
C ILE A 415 26.67 -15.02 9.88
N TRP A 416 27.89 -15.07 9.33
CA TRP A 416 29.05 -14.39 9.92
C TRP A 416 28.99 -12.87 9.76
N LYS A 417 28.34 -12.36 8.70
CA LYS A 417 28.16 -10.93 8.47
C LYS A 417 27.19 -10.30 9.48
N SER A 418 26.22 -11.08 9.94
CA SER A 418 25.21 -10.67 10.93
C SER A 418 25.79 -10.49 12.35
N GLU A 419 27.06 -10.84 12.62
CA GLU A 419 27.64 -10.77 13.97
C GLU A 419 27.54 -9.36 14.59
N ARG A 420 27.78 -8.30 13.80
CA ARG A 420 27.66 -6.92 14.29
C ARG A 420 26.21 -6.59 14.67
N PHE A 421 25.26 -6.97 13.82
CA PHE A 421 23.83 -6.79 14.05
C PHE A 421 23.41 -7.46 15.35
N ILE A 422 23.76 -8.73 15.54
CA ILE A 422 23.39 -9.51 16.72
C ILE A 422 23.98 -8.89 18.00
N LYS A 423 25.26 -8.48 17.97
CA LYS A 423 25.88 -7.77 19.11
C LYS A 423 25.15 -6.48 19.46
N THR A 424 24.77 -5.68 18.46
CA THR A 424 24.05 -4.42 18.70
C THR A 424 22.64 -4.68 19.21
N ALA A 425 21.94 -5.69 18.68
CA ALA A 425 20.62 -6.10 19.15
C ALA A 425 20.66 -6.58 20.62
N HIS A 426 21.60 -7.44 20.98
CA HIS A 426 21.79 -7.91 22.36
C HIS A 426 22.12 -6.78 23.33
N ARG A 427 22.93 -5.80 22.93
CA ARG A 427 23.19 -4.58 23.73
C ARG A 427 21.93 -3.75 23.98
N ASN A 428 20.94 -3.86 23.08
CA ASN A 428 19.64 -3.22 23.21
C ASN A 428 18.59 -4.15 23.86
N ASN A 429 19.01 -5.26 24.49
CA ASN A 429 18.12 -6.26 25.10
C ASN A 429 17.12 -6.89 24.11
N MET A 430 17.48 -6.97 22.83
CA MET A 430 16.67 -7.61 21.80
C MET A 430 17.23 -8.99 21.49
N LYS A 431 16.36 -10.01 21.45
CA LYS A 431 16.72 -11.35 20.95
C LYS A 431 16.77 -11.36 19.43
N VAL A 432 17.63 -12.18 18.83
CA VAL A 432 17.74 -12.33 17.36
C VAL A 432 17.52 -13.78 16.96
N TYR A 433 16.46 -14.01 16.20
CA TYR A 433 16.09 -15.31 15.66
C TYR A 433 16.50 -15.35 14.18
N ALA A 434 17.22 -16.39 13.77
CA ALA A 434 17.58 -16.60 12.37
C ALA A 434 16.35 -17.07 11.58
N MET A 435 15.82 -16.22 10.71
CA MET A 435 14.68 -16.51 9.83
C MET A 435 15.18 -17.14 8.53
N LEU A 436 14.76 -18.38 8.27
CA LEU A 436 15.24 -19.22 7.17
C LEU A 436 14.15 -19.47 6.12
N PHE A 437 14.54 -19.36 4.85
CA PHE A 437 13.70 -19.70 3.70
C PHE A 437 14.26 -20.90 2.94
N ILE A 438 13.36 -21.68 2.31
CA ILE A 438 13.76 -22.72 1.36
C ILE A 438 14.04 -22.03 0.00
N PRO A 439 15.27 -22.11 -0.54
CA PRO A 439 15.66 -21.38 -1.74
C PRO A 439 15.00 -21.89 -3.03
N GLU A 440 14.65 -20.96 -3.93
CA GLU A 440 13.96 -21.22 -5.21
C GLU A 440 14.73 -22.12 -6.18
N GLY A 441 14.01 -22.94 -6.95
CA GLY A 441 14.56 -23.71 -8.08
C GLY A 441 15.34 -24.97 -7.68
N SER A 442 15.41 -25.27 -6.39
CA SER A 442 15.82 -26.57 -5.85
C SER A 442 14.69 -27.59 -6.02
N ASP A 443 15.01 -28.86 -6.25
CA ASP A 443 14.00 -29.89 -6.01
C ASP A 443 13.68 -29.94 -4.49
N ALA A 444 12.49 -30.41 -4.12
CA ALA A 444 12.02 -30.35 -2.71
C ALA A 444 12.96 -31.05 -1.71
N THR A 445 13.88 -31.89 -2.19
CA THR A 445 14.92 -32.54 -1.40
C THR A 445 16.14 -31.61 -1.21
N SER A 446 16.69 -31.05 -2.29
CA SER A 446 17.86 -30.17 -2.23
C SER A 446 17.60 -28.85 -1.48
N GLY A 447 16.39 -28.29 -1.55
CA GLY A 447 16.03 -27.09 -0.79
C GLY A 447 16.01 -27.34 0.73
N LYS A 448 15.56 -28.52 1.15
CA LYS A 448 15.57 -28.93 2.55
C LYS A 448 16.99 -29.22 3.04
N ASP A 449 17.80 -29.89 2.22
CA ASP A 449 19.20 -30.16 2.54
C ASP A 449 19.98 -28.85 2.77
N GLN A 450 19.71 -27.81 1.97
CA GLN A 450 20.33 -26.50 2.15
C GLN A 450 19.85 -25.78 3.43
N LEU A 451 18.55 -25.86 3.74
CA LEU A 451 18.02 -25.33 5.01
C LEU A 451 18.68 -26.04 6.21
N ILE A 452 18.79 -27.37 6.15
CA ILE A 452 19.48 -28.19 7.16
C ILE A 452 20.97 -27.81 7.26
N SER A 453 21.65 -27.58 6.13
CA SER A 453 23.03 -27.07 6.10
C SER A 453 23.15 -25.74 6.85
N THR A 454 22.24 -24.81 6.56
CA THR A 454 22.19 -23.49 7.19
C THR A 454 21.94 -23.60 8.70
N VAL A 455 21.04 -24.50 9.14
CA VAL A 455 20.82 -24.79 10.58
C VAL A 455 22.11 -25.28 11.24
N ARG A 456 22.85 -26.20 10.61
CA ARG A 456 24.13 -26.68 11.14
C ARG A 456 25.17 -25.57 11.19
N ALA A 457 25.23 -24.70 10.19
CA ALA A 457 26.12 -23.55 10.15
C ALA A 457 25.80 -22.52 11.25
N ILE A 458 24.52 -22.27 11.55
CA ILE A 458 24.10 -21.41 12.67
C ILE A 458 24.54 -22.01 14.00
N LEU A 459 24.36 -23.32 14.21
CA LEU A 459 24.81 -23.98 15.44
C LEU A 459 26.33 -23.91 15.58
N ASP A 460 27.08 -24.13 14.50
CA ASP A 460 28.55 -23.99 14.50
C ASP A 460 28.97 -22.54 14.82
N TYR A 461 28.32 -21.55 14.20
CA TYR A 461 28.52 -20.14 14.50
C TYR A 461 28.27 -19.82 15.99
N ASN A 462 27.15 -20.29 16.57
CA ASN A 462 26.85 -20.10 17.99
C ASN A 462 27.86 -20.79 18.94
N THR A 463 28.66 -21.75 18.46
CA THR A 463 29.76 -22.31 19.29
C THR A 463 31.05 -21.50 19.22
N LYS A 464 31.20 -20.65 18.20
CA LYS A 464 32.45 -19.94 17.87
C LYS A 464 32.36 -18.43 18.10
N SER A 465 31.17 -17.86 17.95
CA SER A 465 30.90 -16.44 18.12
C SER A 465 30.64 -16.09 19.59
N LEU A 466 30.69 -14.80 19.91
CA LEU A 466 30.22 -14.24 21.19
C LEU A 466 28.83 -13.60 21.06
N ALA A 467 28.19 -13.76 19.90
CA ALA A 467 26.94 -13.10 19.54
C ALA A 467 26.02 -14.12 18.88
N ASP A 468 25.46 -14.99 19.72
CA ASP A 468 24.70 -16.15 19.29
C ASP A 468 23.32 -15.76 18.76
N PHE A 469 22.82 -16.50 17.78
CA PHE A 469 21.38 -16.48 17.49
C PHE A 469 20.61 -17.09 18.67
N ASP A 470 19.53 -16.42 19.10
CA ASP A 470 18.67 -16.81 20.21
C ASP A 470 17.62 -17.86 19.83
N GLY A 471 17.43 -18.11 18.52
CA GLY A 471 16.42 -18.99 17.98
C GLY A 471 16.56 -19.16 16.46
N ILE A 472 15.85 -20.15 15.91
CA ILE A 472 15.72 -20.37 14.47
C ILE A 472 14.24 -20.34 14.13
N ASP A 473 13.88 -19.61 13.09
CA ASP A 473 12.53 -19.52 12.53
C ASP A 473 12.50 -20.11 11.13
N ILE A 474 11.51 -20.97 10.88
CA ILE A 474 11.39 -21.75 9.66
C ILE A 474 9.99 -21.54 9.08
N THR A 475 9.93 -21.08 7.84
CA THR A 475 8.66 -20.99 7.14
C THR A 475 8.26 -22.34 6.53
N LEU A 476 7.08 -22.86 6.90
CA LEU A 476 6.55 -24.11 6.34
C LEU A 476 5.77 -23.88 5.03
N ASP A 477 5.91 -24.82 4.09
CA ASP A 477 5.07 -24.87 2.89
C ASP A 477 3.60 -25.13 3.27
N PRO A 478 2.59 -24.52 2.61
CA PRO A 478 1.18 -24.75 2.90
C PRO A 478 0.73 -26.19 2.57
N CYS A 479 0.04 -26.81 3.51
CA CYS A 479 -0.72 -28.03 3.28
C CYS A 479 -1.93 -27.73 2.38
N THR A 480 -1.91 -28.17 1.12
CA THR A 480 -3.05 -28.02 0.19
C THR A 480 -3.60 -29.37 -0.22
N GLU A 481 -4.87 -29.42 -0.67
CA GLU A 481 -5.65 -30.64 -0.96
C GLU A 481 -4.97 -31.63 -1.94
N ALA A 482 -3.92 -31.22 -2.66
CA ALA A 482 -3.04 -32.18 -3.32
C ALA A 482 -1.89 -32.62 -2.40
N ILE A 483 -2.18 -33.77 -1.80
CA ILE A 483 -1.26 -34.81 -1.35
C ILE A 483 -0.59 -34.50 -0.02
N GLU A 484 -1.03 -35.24 1.00
CA GLU A 484 -0.44 -35.50 2.32
C GLU A 484 1.10 -35.58 2.38
N GLN A 485 1.79 -35.69 1.24
CA GLN A 485 3.24 -35.73 1.14
C GLN A 485 3.89 -34.42 1.58
N THR A 486 3.38 -33.22 1.24
CA THR A 486 4.00 -31.95 1.66
C THR A 486 3.96 -31.77 3.19
N CYS A 487 2.84 -32.13 3.83
CA CYS A 487 2.73 -32.09 5.29
C CYS A 487 3.64 -33.15 5.94
N ARG A 488 3.72 -34.37 5.37
CA ARG A 488 4.69 -35.39 5.81
C ARG A 488 6.13 -34.92 5.65
N ASP A 489 6.41 -34.22 4.57
CA ASP A 489 7.71 -33.66 4.21
C ASP A 489 8.15 -32.54 5.17
N ASN A 490 7.21 -31.67 5.56
CA ASN A 490 7.42 -30.66 6.59
C ASN A 490 7.66 -31.31 7.96
N MET A 491 6.90 -32.37 8.28
CA MET A 491 7.08 -33.14 9.51
C MET A 491 8.48 -33.77 9.59
N LEU A 492 8.93 -34.45 8.54
CA LEU A 492 10.27 -35.06 8.47
C LEU A 492 11.37 -34.01 8.58
N LEU A 493 11.20 -32.85 7.94
CA LEU A 493 12.13 -31.73 8.06
C LEU A 493 12.27 -31.25 9.51
N LEU A 494 11.13 -31.03 10.19
CA LEU A 494 11.12 -30.59 11.59
C LEU A 494 11.70 -31.66 12.53
N GLU A 495 11.48 -32.95 12.25
CA GLU A 495 12.11 -34.05 12.98
C GLU A 495 13.64 -34.01 12.85
N GLU A 496 14.17 -33.86 11.64
CA GLU A 496 15.61 -33.80 11.43
C GLU A 496 16.22 -32.55 12.08
N ILE A 497 15.58 -31.38 11.93
CA ILE A 497 16.03 -30.15 12.56
C ILE A 497 16.05 -30.30 14.08
N ARG A 498 15.04 -30.94 14.67
CA ARG A 498 15.01 -31.21 16.12
C ARG A 498 16.13 -32.12 16.58
N GLN A 499 16.47 -33.14 15.79
CA GLN A 499 17.61 -33.99 16.09
C GLN A 499 18.92 -33.19 16.05
N ILE A 500 19.09 -32.32 15.05
CA ILE A 500 20.29 -31.50 14.86
C ILE A 500 20.44 -30.45 15.95
N THR A 501 19.36 -29.73 16.28
CA THR A 501 19.40 -28.67 17.30
C THR A 501 19.51 -29.27 18.70
N THR A 502 18.97 -30.47 18.95
CA THR A 502 19.03 -31.16 20.25
C THR A 502 18.62 -30.26 21.43
N ASN A 503 17.63 -29.38 21.22
CA ASN A 503 17.18 -28.36 22.19
C ASN A 503 18.25 -27.32 22.59
N LYS A 504 19.36 -27.19 21.84
CA LYS A 504 20.37 -26.14 22.05
C LYS A 504 19.87 -24.75 21.67
N ILE A 505 18.94 -24.69 20.72
CA ILE A 505 18.37 -23.45 20.21
C ILE A 505 16.86 -23.67 19.98
N PRO A 506 16.00 -22.71 20.38
CA PRO A 506 14.57 -22.77 20.10
C PRO A 506 14.29 -22.85 18.59
N VAL A 507 13.34 -23.71 18.19
CA VAL A 507 12.84 -23.77 16.81
C VAL A 507 11.42 -23.24 16.75
N VAL A 508 11.26 -22.20 15.95
CA VAL A 508 10.03 -21.47 15.64
C VAL A 508 9.57 -21.86 14.24
N VAL A 509 8.25 -21.92 14.05
CA VAL A 509 7.67 -22.27 12.75
C VAL A 509 6.59 -21.27 12.34
N ASP A 510 6.70 -20.74 11.13
CA ASP A 510 5.62 -19.96 10.53
C ASP A 510 4.54 -20.88 9.99
N VAL A 511 3.31 -20.59 10.38
CA VAL A 511 2.12 -21.34 10.00
C VAL A 511 1.23 -20.44 9.14
N PRO A 512 1.11 -20.75 7.83
CA PRO A 512 0.16 -20.09 6.94
C PRO A 512 -1.30 -20.17 7.42
N LEU A 513 -2.11 -19.18 7.03
CA LEU A 513 -3.54 -19.14 7.34
C LEU A 513 -4.28 -20.44 6.99
N ALA A 514 -3.88 -21.10 5.90
CA ALA A 514 -4.54 -22.30 5.37
C ALA A 514 -4.45 -23.56 6.26
N TYR A 515 -3.46 -23.65 7.16
CA TYR A 515 -3.29 -24.83 8.02
C TYR A 515 -4.47 -25.02 8.97
N ASP A 516 -4.96 -26.26 9.12
CA ASP A 516 -6.05 -26.57 10.04
C ASP A 516 -5.57 -27.00 11.44
N ARG A 517 -6.51 -27.27 12.34
CA ARG A 517 -6.23 -27.66 13.72
C ARG A 517 -5.55 -29.04 13.84
N GLY A 518 -5.96 -30.01 13.03
CA GLY A 518 -5.46 -31.38 13.09
C GLY A 518 -4.01 -31.48 12.63
N GLU A 519 -3.62 -30.63 11.69
CA GLU A 519 -2.24 -30.54 11.19
C GLU A 519 -1.27 -30.01 12.25
N LEU A 520 -1.69 -29.02 13.05
CA LEU A 520 -0.86 -28.42 14.11
C LEU A 520 -0.47 -29.42 15.20
N ALA A 521 -1.38 -30.32 15.57
CA ALA A 521 -1.13 -31.34 16.58
C ALA A 521 0.08 -32.22 16.23
N ASN A 522 0.28 -32.50 14.94
CA ASN A 522 1.37 -33.35 14.45
C ASN A 522 2.77 -32.72 14.59
N PHE A 523 2.85 -31.39 14.74
CA PHE A 523 4.12 -30.67 14.86
C PHE A 523 4.47 -30.30 16.32
N SER A 524 3.52 -30.47 17.24
CA SER A 524 3.60 -29.96 18.62
C SER A 524 4.86 -30.39 19.39
N ASP A 525 5.30 -31.64 19.25
CA ASP A 525 6.50 -32.14 19.93
C ASP A 525 7.81 -31.77 19.21
N LYS A 526 7.71 -31.14 18.03
CA LYS A 526 8.85 -30.75 17.18
C LYS A 526 9.07 -29.24 17.09
N VAL A 527 8.25 -28.41 17.73
CA VAL A 527 8.39 -26.95 17.68
C VAL A 527 8.25 -26.33 19.08
N ASP A 528 9.03 -25.30 19.39
CA ASP A 528 8.93 -24.61 20.68
C ASP A 528 7.90 -23.48 20.60
N LEU A 529 7.73 -22.91 19.41
CA LEU A 529 6.89 -21.76 19.16
C LEU A 529 6.29 -21.81 17.76
N PHE A 530 4.99 -21.57 17.66
CA PHE A 530 4.31 -21.34 16.38
C PHE A 530 4.15 -19.85 16.11
N VAL A 531 4.23 -19.42 14.85
CA VAL A 531 3.94 -18.05 14.42
C VAL A 531 2.78 -18.11 13.44
N PHE A 532 1.60 -17.65 13.85
CA PHE A 532 0.42 -17.66 12.98
C PHE A 532 0.41 -16.43 12.08
N LEU A 533 0.58 -16.65 10.79
CA LEU A 533 0.42 -15.61 9.77
C LEU A 533 -1.06 -15.21 9.69
N THR A 534 -1.36 -13.91 9.81
CA THR A 534 -2.74 -13.37 9.70
C THR A 534 -3.06 -12.79 8.32
N TYR A 535 -2.24 -13.16 7.33
CA TYR A 535 -2.30 -12.67 5.96
C TYR A 535 -1.83 -13.74 4.98
N ASP A 536 -2.24 -13.61 3.72
CA ASP A 536 -1.78 -14.37 2.56
C ASP A 536 -1.70 -13.45 1.33
N ARG A 537 -1.53 -14.00 0.11
CA ARG A 537 -1.44 -13.19 -1.13
C ARG A 537 -2.75 -12.45 -1.47
N GLN A 538 -3.89 -12.89 -0.96
CA GLN A 538 -5.22 -12.42 -1.30
C GLN A 538 -5.93 -11.72 -0.13
N ASN A 539 -5.59 -12.06 1.11
CA ASN A 539 -6.29 -11.68 2.32
C ASN A 539 -5.33 -11.10 3.36
N GLN A 540 -5.79 -10.10 4.10
CA GLN A 540 -5.12 -9.58 5.29
C GLN A 540 -6.18 -9.29 6.35
N LEU A 541 -6.02 -9.86 7.54
CA LEU A 541 -6.86 -9.55 8.69
C LEU A 541 -6.44 -8.20 9.28
N ASN A 542 -7.41 -7.31 9.50
CA ASN A 542 -7.15 -5.91 9.83
C ASN A 542 -7.78 -5.45 11.16
N SER A 543 -8.31 -6.39 11.97
CA SER A 543 -8.86 -6.10 13.30
C SER A 543 -8.52 -7.19 14.31
N ALA A 544 -8.39 -6.83 15.58
CA ALA A 544 -8.17 -7.81 16.66
C ALA A 544 -9.30 -8.86 16.74
N SER A 545 -10.55 -8.47 16.48
CA SER A 545 -11.69 -9.39 16.47
C SER A 545 -11.61 -10.42 15.34
N SER A 546 -11.28 -9.99 14.12
CA SER A 546 -11.17 -10.91 12.98
C SER A 546 -9.99 -11.88 13.14
N ILE A 547 -8.88 -11.40 13.70
CA ILE A 547 -7.73 -12.23 14.09
C ILE A 547 -8.17 -13.24 15.16
N ALA A 548 -8.87 -12.78 16.20
CA ALA A 548 -9.34 -13.62 17.28
C ALA A 548 -10.26 -14.74 16.78
N ASP A 549 -11.27 -14.38 15.99
CA ASP A 549 -12.24 -15.33 15.43
C ASP A 549 -11.56 -16.37 14.54
N THR A 550 -10.62 -15.93 13.70
CA THR A 550 -9.89 -16.82 12.78
C THR A 550 -8.94 -17.77 13.52
N LEU A 551 -8.23 -17.28 14.54
CA LEU A 551 -7.22 -18.05 15.26
C LEU A 551 -7.76 -18.81 16.47
N ALA A 552 -9.02 -18.60 16.88
CA ALA A 552 -9.60 -19.20 18.09
C ALA A 552 -9.40 -20.73 18.16
N ALA A 553 -9.68 -21.44 17.07
CA ALA A 553 -9.53 -22.89 16.99
C ALA A 553 -8.05 -23.33 17.05
N LYS A 554 -7.15 -22.60 16.37
CA LYS A 554 -5.71 -22.89 16.36
C LYS A 554 -5.09 -22.66 17.74
N MET A 555 -5.39 -21.52 18.37
CA MET A 555 -4.97 -21.21 19.74
C MET A 555 -5.50 -22.23 20.76
N GLY A 556 -6.69 -22.77 20.53
CA GLY A 556 -7.23 -23.89 21.31
C GLY A 556 -6.37 -25.15 21.26
N GLU A 557 -5.81 -25.48 20.09
CA GLU A 557 -4.90 -26.61 19.93
C GLU A 557 -3.54 -26.36 20.56
N ILE A 558 -2.99 -25.15 20.40
CA ILE A 558 -1.71 -24.77 21.03
C ILE A 558 -1.80 -24.90 22.56
N ARG A 559 -2.94 -24.52 23.16
CA ARG A 559 -3.20 -24.75 24.59
C ARG A 559 -3.27 -26.24 24.93
N ALA A 560 -3.98 -27.03 24.11
CA ALA A 560 -4.16 -28.47 24.37
C ALA A 560 -2.84 -29.25 24.33
N THR A 561 -1.91 -28.82 23.49
CA THR A 561 -0.58 -29.43 23.30
C THR A 561 0.51 -28.82 24.18
N ASN A 562 0.18 -27.79 24.98
CA ASN A 562 1.11 -27.05 25.83
C ASN A 562 2.26 -26.36 25.06
N ASN A 563 2.03 -26.01 23.80
CA ASN A 563 2.94 -25.21 23.00
C ASN A 563 2.74 -23.71 23.23
N LYS A 564 3.58 -22.91 22.59
CA LYS A 564 3.49 -21.44 22.56
C LYS A 564 3.19 -20.96 21.15
N ALA A 565 2.57 -19.78 21.03
CA ALA A 565 2.30 -19.14 19.76
C ALA A 565 2.45 -17.62 19.80
N MET A 566 3.01 -17.07 18.72
CA MET A 566 2.93 -15.66 18.35
C MET A 566 1.96 -15.46 17.19
N ILE A 567 1.50 -14.22 17.02
CA ILE A 567 0.63 -13.82 15.92
C ILE A 567 1.42 -12.86 15.04
N ASP A 568 1.61 -13.20 13.76
CA ASP A 568 2.25 -12.32 12.79
C ASP A 568 1.22 -11.44 12.09
N VAL A 569 1.40 -10.13 12.24
CA VAL A 569 0.54 -9.09 11.71
C VAL A 569 1.32 -8.27 10.69
N MET A 570 0.78 -8.20 9.48
CA MET A 570 1.31 -7.30 8.46
C MET A 570 0.93 -5.86 8.79
N VAL A 571 1.93 -5.00 8.94
CA VAL A 571 1.76 -3.58 9.28
C VAL A 571 2.43 -2.69 8.23
N LYS A 572 1.93 -1.47 8.04
CA LYS A 572 2.53 -0.51 7.10
C LYS A 572 3.63 0.34 7.73
N ASN A 573 3.61 0.46 9.06
CA ASN A 573 4.44 1.33 9.87
C ASN A 573 4.66 0.70 11.26
N LEU A 574 5.66 1.16 12.01
CA LEU A 574 5.86 0.75 13.40
C LEU A 574 4.74 1.28 14.32
N PRO A 575 4.44 0.63 15.47
CA PRO A 575 3.41 1.10 16.40
C PRO A 575 3.65 2.52 16.92
N SER A 576 4.92 2.93 17.05
CA SER A 576 5.31 4.30 17.42
C SER A 576 4.96 5.36 16.38
N GLU A 577 4.77 4.96 15.11
CA GLU A 577 4.52 5.84 13.97
C GLU A 577 3.03 5.92 13.62
N ASN A 578 2.21 4.98 14.10
CA ASN A 578 0.81 4.88 13.72
C ASN A 578 -0.07 4.42 14.88
N ALA A 579 -0.89 5.33 15.40
CA ALA A 579 -1.80 5.05 16.52
C ALA A 579 -2.83 3.94 16.23
N THR A 580 -3.23 3.74 14.97
CA THR A 580 -4.15 2.65 14.59
C THR A 580 -3.43 1.30 14.65
N ILE A 581 -2.15 1.25 14.29
CA ILE A 581 -1.33 0.04 14.49
C ILE A 581 -1.08 -0.18 15.98
N SER A 582 -0.74 0.87 16.75
CA SER A 582 -0.61 0.76 18.21
C SER A 582 -1.90 0.22 18.86
N GLU A 583 -3.07 0.73 18.44
CA GLU A 583 -4.38 0.26 18.89
C GLU A 583 -4.65 -1.19 18.47
N LEU A 584 -4.34 -1.58 17.23
CA LEU A 584 -4.48 -2.98 16.77
C LEU A 584 -3.62 -3.92 17.63
N ILE A 585 -2.34 -3.59 17.79
CA ILE A 585 -1.37 -4.39 18.55
C ILE A 585 -1.78 -4.44 20.04
N GLY A 586 -2.18 -3.30 20.60
CA GLY A 586 -2.69 -3.21 21.97
C GLY A 586 -3.98 -4.00 22.19
N ASN A 587 -4.89 -4.01 21.22
CA ASN A 587 -6.12 -4.80 21.28
C ASN A 587 -5.86 -6.30 21.18
N ILE A 588 -4.87 -6.74 20.39
CA ILE A 588 -4.45 -8.14 20.34
C ILE A 588 -3.82 -8.55 21.69
N TYR A 589 -2.96 -7.71 22.28
CA TYR A 589 -2.43 -7.96 23.62
C TYR A 589 -3.51 -7.95 24.70
N THR A 590 -4.51 -7.09 24.58
CA THR A 590 -5.64 -7.06 25.52
C THR A 590 -6.46 -8.34 25.41
N TYR A 591 -6.66 -8.86 24.19
CA TYR A 591 -7.44 -10.07 23.97
C TYR A 591 -6.70 -11.36 24.39
N TYR A 592 -5.43 -11.49 24.02
CA TYR A 592 -4.64 -12.72 24.23
C TYR A 592 -3.65 -12.64 25.40
N GLY A 593 -3.50 -11.49 26.06
CA GLY A 593 -2.48 -11.26 27.08
C GLY A 593 -2.49 -12.29 28.21
N ASP A 594 -3.68 -12.67 28.67
CA ASP A 594 -3.86 -13.65 29.74
C ASP A 594 -3.82 -15.11 29.25
N ASP A 595 -3.74 -15.33 27.92
CA ASP A 595 -3.61 -16.67 27.37
C ASP A 595 -2.18 -17.20 27.59
N PRO A 596 -2.00 -18.32 28.32
CA PRO A 596 -0.68 -18.89 28.57
C PRO A 596 -0.02 -19.44 27.29
N ALA A 597 -0.78 -19.76 26.24
CA ALA A 597 -0.23 -20.18 24.95
C ALA A 597 0.31 -19.00 24.14
N PHE A 598 -0.26 -17.79 24.29
CA PHE A 598 0.17 -16.62 23.55
C PHE A 598 1.46 -16.05 24.13
N THR A 599 2.48 -15.81 23.30
CA THR A 599 3.77 -15.25 23.75
C THR A 599 4.06 -13.87 23.19
N GLY A 600 3.39 -13.44 22.12
CA GLY A 600 3.68 -12.14 21.54
C GLY A 600 3.22 -11.93 20.09
N ILE A 601 3.64 -10.81 19.54
CA ILE A 601 3.29 -10.39 18.17
C ILE A 601 4.55 -10.30 17.33
N VAL A 602 4.49 -10.83 16.11
CA VAL A 602 5.47 -10.57 15.05
C VAL A 602 4.91 -9.50 14.14
N MET A 603 5.69 -8.47 13.87
CA MET A 603 5.34 -7.44 12.90
C MET A 603 6.09 -7.68 11.61
N THR A 604 5.34 -7.73 10.51
CA THR A 604 5.92 -7.80 9.17
C THR A 604 5.60 -6.52 8.43
N LEU A 605 6.61 -5.72 8.11
CA LEU A 605 6.43 -4.51 7.32
C LEU A 605 6.01 -4.87 5.90
N LYS A 606 4.93 -4.26 5.41
CA LYS A 606 4.42 -4.52 4.06
C LYS A 606 5.46 -4.25 2.97
N SER A 607 6.29 -3.22 3.17
CA SER A 607 7.42 -2.89 2.28
C SER A 607 8.41 -4.04 2.16
N ASP A 608 8.69 -4.73 3.26
CA ASP A 608 9.66 -5.81 3.28
C ASP A 608 9.05 -7.14 2.84
N TYR A 609 7.78 -7.39 3.15
CA TYR A 609 7.05 -8.55 2.62
C TYR A 609 7.05 -8.59 1.09
N SER A 610 6.98 -7.44 0.43
CA SER A 610 7.02 -7.36 -1.04
C SER A 610 8.36 -7.82 -1.64
N LYS A 611 9.46 -7.73 -0.88
CA LYS A 611 10.79 -8.22 -1.27
C LYS A 611 10.89 -9.75 -1.21
N MET A 612 9.95 -10.41 -0.55
CA MET A 612 9.90 -11.88 -0.35
C MET A 612 9.10 -12.60 -1.45
N LEU A 613 8.42 -11.85 -2.34
CA LEU A 613 7.63 -12.43 -3.43
C LEU A 613 8.51 -12.55 -4.70
N PRO A 614 8.59 -13.73 -5.34
CA PRO A 614 9.39 -13.89 -6.54
C PRO A 614 9.02 -12.90 -7.63
N LEU A 615 10.05 -12.30 -8.25
CA LEU A 615 9.95 -11.77 -9.60
C LEU A 615 9.70 -12.96 -10.54
N THR A 616 8.47 -13.13 -11.02
CA THR A 616 8.23 -14.08 -12.09
C THR A 616 8.80 -13.50 -13.38
N GLU A 617 9.91 -14.07 -13.86
CA GLU A 617 10.44 -13.78 -15.19
C GLU A 617 9.45 -14.22 -16.27
N ASP A 618 9.25 -13.34 -17.24
CA ASP A 618 8.59 -13.63 -18.51
C ASP A 618 9.26 -14.83 -19.20
N VAL A 619 8.54 -15.95 -19.34
CA VAL A 619 8.92 -17.00 -20.29
C VAL A 619 7.92 -17.00 -21.44
N SER A 620 8.30 -16.30 -22.50
CA SER A 620 7.82 -16.55 -23.84
C SER A 620 8.78 -17.54 -24.55
N SER A 621 8.19 -18.42 -25.35
CA SER A 621 8.77 -19.43 -26.25
C SER A 621 9.00 -20.85 -25.72
N HIS A 622 8.59 -21.81 -26.55
CA HIS A 622 8.52 -23.24 -26.33
C HIS A 622 9.90 -23.89 -26.19
N ASP A 623 10.12 -24.64 -25.11
CA ASP A 623 10.76 -25.96 -25.19
C ASP A 623 10.25 -26.87 -24.05
N GLU A 624 9.79 -28.06 -24.41
CA GLU A 624 9.36 -29.10 -23.47
C GLU A 624 10.60 -29.74 -22.84
N SER A 625 10.98 -29.31 -21.64
CA SER A 625 11.49 -30.15 -20.54
C SER A 625 12.27 -29.29 -19.54
N GLN A 626 11.58 -28.80 -18.51
CA GLN A 626 12.07 -28.68 -17.13
C GLN A 626 11.00 -27.94 -16.32
N LYS A 627 10.28 -28.67 -15.48
CA LYS A 627 9.36 -28.11 -14.48
C LYS A 627 10.19 -27.42 -13.39
N LYS A 628 10.25 -26.09 -13.39
CA LYS A 628 10.63 -25.31 -12.21
C LYS A 628 9.36 -24.88 -11.47
N ARG A 629 9.25 -25.32 -10.21
CA ARG A 629 8.11 -25.07 -9.31
C ARG A 629 8.43 -23.87 -8.40
N ILE A 630 7.32 -23.21 -8.03
CA ILE A 630 7.12 -22.04 -7.16
C ILE A 630 7.71 -22.26 -5.76
N PRO A 631 8.29 -21.26 -5.09
CA PRO A 631 8.56 -21.36 -3.65
C PRO A 631 7.26 -21.24 -2.85
N GLY A 632 7.03 -22.19 -1.94
CA GLY A 632 6.22 -22.05 -0.72
C GLY A 632 4.82 -21.44 -0.74
N PHE A 633 4.18 -21.27 -1.90
CA PHE A 633 2.76 -20.94 -2.00
C PHE A 633 2.15 -21.71 -3.17
N GLY A 634 1.94 -23.01 -2.96
CA GLY A 634 1.29 -23.87 -3.95
C GLY A 634 -0.19 -23.57 -4.08
N ILE A 635 -0.62 -23.05 -5.23
CA ILE A 635 -2.00 -23.24 -5.74
C ILE A 635 -1.89 -24.13 -6.96
N ILE A 636 -2.55 -25.29 -6.91
CA ILE A 636 -2.67 -26.20 -8.05
C ILE A 636 -3.85 -25.74 -8.90
N SER A 637 -3.55 -25.29 -10.12
CA SER A 637 -4.54 -25.22 -11.18
C SER A 637 -4.74 -26.63 -11.76
N VAL A 638 -5.90 -27.24 -11.49
CA VAL A 638 -6.33 -28.48 -12.13
C VAL A 638 -6.67 -28.19 -13.58
N ILE A 639 -5.85 -28.68 -14.52
CA ILE A 639 -6.26 -28.87 -15.91
C ILE A 639 -6.74 -30.32 -16.03
N VAL A 640 -8.05 -30.50 -16.24
CA VAL A 640 -8.64 -31.80 -16.58
C VAL A 640 -8.27 -32.13 -18.03
N GLY A 641 -7.25 -32.96 -18.21
CA GLY A 641 -6.97 -33.66 -19.46
C GLY A 641 -7.27 -35.15 -19.29
N LEU A 642 -8.48 -35.57 -19.67
CA LEU A 642 -8.79 -36.97 -19.89
C LEU A 642 -7.97 -37.47 -21.09
N ILE A 643 -7.20 -38.55 -20.92
CA ILE A 643 -7.09 -39.73 -21.79
C ILE A 643 -6.00 -40.63 -21.19
N ILE A 644 -6.37 -41.80 -20.68
CA ILE A 644 -5.58 -43.04 -20.85
C ILE A 644 -6.53 -44.22 -21.09
N LEU A 645 -6.35 -44.81 -22.27
CA LEU A 645 -6.71 -46.18 -22.62
C LEU A 645 -5.89 -47.19 -21.81
N SER A 646 -6.54 -48.17 -21.19
CA SER A 646 -6.08 -49.57 -21.18
C SER A 646 -7.31 -50.47 -20.93
N GLN A 647 -7.77 -51.23 -21.93
CA GLN A 647 -7.32 -52.56 -22.35
C GLN A 647 -7.43 -53.65 -21.26
N LEU A 648 -8.29 -54.64 -21.59
CA LEU A 648 -8.39 -56.01 -21.08
C LEU A 648 -9.19 -56.16 -19.77
N LYS A 649 -10.21 -57.01 -19.64
CA LYS A 649 -10.37 -58.36 -20.23
C LYS A 649 -11.80 -58.89 -19.97
N LYS A 650 -12.42 -59.48 -21.00
CA LYS A 650 -13.37 -60.63 -20.98
C LYS A 650 -14.57 -60.62 -20.00
N ARG A 651 -15.79 -60.69 -20.55
CA ARG A 651 -16.59 -61.94 -20.63
C ARG A 651 -17.97 -61.71 -21.26
N GLN A 652 -18.24 -62.56 -22.25
CA GLN A 652 -19.51 -62.91 -22.91
C GLN A 652 -20.17 -61.88 -23.83
#